data_AF-A0A2Z4IQH6-F1
#
_entry.id   AF-A0A2Z4IQH6-F1
#
_cell.length_a   1.000
_cell.length_b   1.000
_cell.length_c   1.000
_cell.angle_alpha   90.00
_cell.angle_beta   90.00
_cell.angle_gamma   90.00
#
_symmetry.space_group_name_H-M   'P 1'
#
loop_
_entity.id
_entity.type
_entity.pdbx_description
1 polymer ?
#
loop_
_entity_poly.entity_id
_entity_poly.type
_entity_poly.pdbx_seq_one_letter_code
_entity_poly.pdbx_strand_id
1 'polypeptide(L)'
;MATSYKTPGVYIEEITKFPPSVAQVETAIPAFIGYTAKAKDGEKDLPPNEPVKISSVLEFTEHFGGAPQVDIGTLEINAQNQVTELDLTEKFHLYECIRMFYANGGGDCYVVSVGSYQDTIQNGTADGSTPGFLAGLAKIKKVDRPTLLVMPDAPLMSQSNLNSLYAAMLGQCNELQDRFCIFDLKEDTVDHDEAVENFRNGIGMNYLKYGAAYSPWIKANLPRVVKYKDIKGKITQNGPTVNLADLIADADAKALANRLDNLVDDQTSIKDAIDALKGTHSSFQAKFEALSNTLKNTSNKANLEALINYYTESMDVVRDTIDIGSGSAITLNDKSAPAGNDEYLFDFLVSKLSTALDSTENEIAKINGDSTSLSSALTLAASDTGLDYSSSTSTNTYFGTGTSNVEKIQPHVAAVTKLWSSIKSSLDLISTSAESYSSTVENSAKEAIPALKTIYQRIANEYLTLPPSATIAGVYASVDASRGVWKAPANVSINNVVGVTELIDHKEQENLNVDVVAGKSINIIRPFTGKGIMVWGARTLAGNDNEWRYVSVRRFFIMAEESIKKATEQFVFEPNDGNTWVRVRAMIENFLTLQWRAGALAGAKPEHAFYVRVGLGQTMTSLDVLEGRMNVEIGMAVVRPAEFIILKFSHKMQES
;
A
#
# COMPACT_ATOMS: atom_id res chain seq x y z
N MET A 1 41.89 -13.42 28.22
CA MET A 1 43.12 -13.90 28.95
C MET A 1 42.83 -14.06 30.44
N ALA A 2 43.05 -15.25 31.01
CA ALA A 2 43.02 -15.44 32.47
C ALA A 2 44.23 -14.71 33.10
N THR A 3 43.97 -13.73 33.94
CA THR A 3 45.02 -12.98 34.64
C THR A 3 45.74 -13.94 35.60
N SER A 4 46.95 -14.35 35.26
CA SER A 4 47.77 -15.15 36.17
C SER A 4 48.34 -14.23 37.25
N TYR A 5 47.77 -14.27 38.46
CA TYR A 5 48.29 -13.52 39.59
C TYR A 5 49.60 -14.16 40.07
N LYS A 6 50.68 -13.36 40.06
CA LYS A 6 52.04 -13.82 40.36
C LYS A 6 52.52 -13.47 41.78
N THR A 7 51.66 -12.87 42.61
CA THR A 7 51.99 -12.50 43.98
C THR A 7 50.84 -12.82 44.94
N PRO A 8 51.09 -13.13 46.22
CA PRO A 8 50.04 -13.24 47.22
C PRO A 8 49.50 -11.84 47.58
N GLY A 9 48.17 -11.62 47.51
CA GLY A 9 47.54 -10.33 47.84
C GLY A 9 46.01 -10.36 47.69
N VAL A 10 45.35 -9.25 48.05
CA VAL A 10 43.91 -9.01 47.80
C VAL A 10 43.80 -8.18 46.52
N TYR A 11 43.02 -8.66 45.55
CA TYR A 11 42.78 -7.98 44.27
C TYR A 11 41.33 -7.53 44.17
N ILE A 12 41.11 -6.33 43.65
CA ILE A 12 39.79 -5.79 43.34
C ILE A 12 39.68 -5.77 41.81
N GLU A 13 38.74 -6.53 41.27
CA GLU A 13 38.37 -6.49 39.85
C GLU A 13 37.00 -5.82 39.71
N GLU A 14 36.90 -4.80 38.86
CA GLU A 14 35.62 -4.29 38.40
C GLU A 14 35.08 -5.20 37.31
N ILE A 15 34.29 -6.18 37.73
CA ILE A 15 33.50 -7.01 36.82
C ILE A 15 32.28 -6.19 36.42
N THR A 16 32.18 -5.80 35.14
CA THR A 16 30.95 -5.23 34.59
C THR A 16 29.86 -6.30 34.68
N LYS A 17 28.97 -6.16 35.68
CA LYS A 17 27.99 -7.19 36.08
C LYS A 17 26.77 -7.32 35.17
N PHE A 18 26.57 -6.39 34.24
CA PHE A 18 25.47 -6.49 33.30
C PHE A 18 25.96 -7.14 32.01
N PRO A 19 25.61 -8.41 31.75
CA PRO A 19 25.83 -8.97 30.43
C PRO A 19 25.04 -8.14 29.41
N PRO A 20 25.55 -8.00 28.17
CA PRO A 20 24.73 -7.48 27.08
C PRO A 20 23.44 -8.31 26.98
N SER A 21 22.34 -7.65 26.63
CA SER A 21 21.01 -8.26 26.57
C SER A 21 20.54 -8.37 25.13
N VAL A 22 19.86 -9.46 24.80
CA VAL A 22 19.13 -9.55 23.53
C VAL A 22 17.84 -8.75 23.65
N ALA A 23 17.69 -7.72 22.82
CA ALA A 23 16.42 -7.05 22.62
C ALA A 23 15.56 -7.85 21.64
N GLN A 24 14.28 -8.03 21.97
CA GLN A 24 13.33 -8.68 21.07
C GLN A 24 13.05 -7.78 19.86
N VAL A 25 13.15 -8.34 18.65
CA VAL A 25 12.75 -7.65 17.42
C VAL A 25 11.23 -7.62 17.27
N GLU A 26 10.74 -6.67 16.48
CA GLU A 26 9.34 -6.56 16.08
C GLU A 26 8.92 -7.82 15.29
N THR A 27 7.69 -8.31 15.49
CA THR A 27 7.26 -9.65 15.06
C THR A 27 6.20 -9.67 13.96
N ALA A 28 5.49 -8.55 13.77
CA ALA A 28 4.35 -8.44 12.86
C ALA A 28 4.36 -7.09 12.12
N ILE A 29 5.46 -6.80 11.43
CA ILE A 29 5.58 -5.67 10.50
C ILE A 29 5.43 -6.21 9.08
N PRO A 30 4.24 -6.09 8.47
CA PRO A 30 4.04 -6.53 7.10
C PRO A 30 4.64 -5.55 6.11
N ALA A 31 5.17 -6.11 5.02
CA ALA A 31 5.33 -5.41 3.77
C ALA A 31 4.17 -5.80 2.84
N PHE A 32 3.32 -4.82 2.57
CA PHE A 32 2.25 -4.88 1.58
C PHE A 32 2.80 -4.49 0.21
N ILE A 33 2.61 -5.34 -0.77
CA ILE A 33 3.04 -5.08 -2.15
C ILE A 33 1.81 -5.16 -3.04
N GLY A 34 1.53 -4.11 -3.82
CA GLY A 34 0.35 -4.01 -4.66
C GLY A 34 0.23 -2.68 -5.39
N TYR A 35 -0.95 -2.43 -5.96
CA TYR A 35 -1.23 -1.29 -6.81
C TYR A 35 -1.91 -0.18 -6.01
N THR A 36 -1.60 1.07 -6.36
CA THR A 36 -2.02 2.25 -5.60
C THR A 36 -2.52 3.34 -6.54
N ALA A 37 -3.28 4.32 -6.06
CA ALA A 37 -3.72 5.44 -6.91
C ALA A 37 -2.55 6.31 -7.40
N LYS A 38 -1.57 6.53 -6.51
CA LYS A 38 -0.36 7.32 -6.75
C LYS A 38 0.80 6.73 -5.92
N ALA A 39 2.01 7.25 -6.11
CA ALA A 39 3.14 6.98 -5.22
C ALA A 39 3.98 8.24 -5.10
N LYS A 40 3.74 9.04 -4.05
CA LYS A 40 4.35 10.35 -3.84
C LYS A 40 4.80 10.57 -2.39
N ASP A 41 5.77 11.45 -2.21
CA ASP A 41 6.13 12.02 -0.90
C ASP A 41 5.99 13.54 -1.00
N GLY A 42 4.90 14.06 -0.42
CA GLY A 42 4.42 15.41 -0.71
C GLY A 42 4.19 15.61 -2.21
N GLU A 43 4.97 16.50 -2.81
CA GLU A 43 4.89 16.85 -4.23
C GLU A 43 5.82 16.02 -5.13
N LYS A 44 6.68 15.18 -4.56
CA LYS A 44 7.67 14.42 -5.33
C LYS A 44 7.16 13.03 -5.64
N ASP A 45 7.32 12.59 -6.88
CA ASP A 45 7.09 11.20 -7.26
C ASP A 45 8.11 10.30 -6.51
N LEU A 46 7.63 9.24 -5.89
CA LEU A 46 8.50 8.24 -5.27
C LEU A 46 9.23 7.46 -6.36
N PRO A 47 10.48 7.02 -6.10
CA PRO A 47 11.14 6.08 -6.99
C PRO A 47 10.28 4.83 -7.21
N PRO A 48 10.32 4.20 -8.40
CA PRO A 48 9.53 3.01 -8.68
C PRO A 48 9.78 1.90 -7.66
N ASN A 49 8.69 1.32 -7.14
CA ASN A 49 8.72 0.23 -6.16
C ASN A 49 9.48 0.59 -4.87
N GLU A 50 9.54 1.87 -4.49
CA GLU A 50 10.18 2.28 -3.25
C GLU A 50 9.36 1.82 -2.04
N PRO A 51 9.96 1.06 -1.10
CA PRO A 51 9.27 0.69 0.14
C PRO A 51 9.14 1.90 1.06
N VAL A 52 7.90 2.28 1.37
CA VAL A 52 7.61 3.38 2.31
C VAL A 52 7.04 2.80 3.59
N LYS A 53 7.61 3.20 4.73
CA LYS A 53 7.06 2.87 6.04
C LYS A 53 5.88 3.80 6.34
N ILE A 54 4.75 3.22 6.74
CA ILE A 54 3.57 3.95 7.20
C ILE A 54 3.05 3.38 8.52
N SER A 55 2.33 4.21 9.26
CA SER A 55 1.80 3.89 10.60
C SER A 55 0.28 4.08 10.67
N SER A 56 -0.35 4.59 9.62
CA SER A 56 -1.81 4.81 9.57
C SER A 56 -2.38 4.80 8.15
N VAL A 57 -3.70 4.68 8.05
CA VAL A 57 -4.45 4.85 6.79
C VAL A 57 -4.33 6.29 6.24
N LEU A 58 -4.12 7.28 7.12
CA LEU A 58 -3.94 8.67 6.70
C LEU A 58 -2.61 8.81 5.94
N GLU A 59 -1.51 8.33 6.52
CA GLU A 59 -0.20 8.29 5.85
C GLU A 59 -0.25 7.48 4.56
N PHE A 60 -0.98 6.35 4.54
CA PHE A 60 -1.24 5.60 3.30
C PHE A 60 -1.88 6.51 2.25
N THR A 61 -2.94 7.24 2.61
CA THR A 61 -3.70 8.07 1.66
C THR A 61 -2.86 9.25 1.17
N GLU A 62 -2.03 9.83 2.03
CA GLU A 62 -1.09 10.90 1.68
C GLU A 62 -0.10 10.44 0.61
N HIS A 63 0.55 9.29 0.82
CA HIS A 63 1.58 8.77 -0.09
C HIS A 63 1.00 8.06 -1.33
N PHE A 64 -0.02 7.23 -1.13
CA PHE A 64 -0.49 6.25 -2.10
C PHE A 64 -1.90 6.51 -2.66
N GLY A 65 -2.62 7.44 -2.05
CA GLY A 65 -3.98 7.83 -2.45
C GLY A 65 -5.08 6.91 -1.90
N GLY A 66 -6.31 7.13 -2.39
CA GLY A 66 -7.51 6.48 -1.88
C GLY A 66 -7.89 5.19 -2.60
N ALA A 67 -9.13 4.74 -2.38
CA ALA A 67 -9.70 3.56 -3.01
C ALA A 67 -9.65 3.63 -4.55
N PRO A 68 -9.50 2.49 -5.24
CA PRO A 68 -9.69 2.42 -6.68
C PRO A 68 -11.14 2.74 -7.06
N GLN A 69 -11.32 3.15 -8.31
CA GLN A 69 -12.66 3.33 -8.87
C GLN A 69 -13.39 1.99 -8.92
N VAL A 70 -14.66 1.99 -8.49
CA VAL A 70 -15.54 0.82 -8.58
C VAL A 70 -16.10 0.73 -10.00
N ASP A 71 -15.99 -0.42 -10.64
CA ASP A 71 -16.60 -0.66 -11.94
C ASP A 71 -18.00 -1.22 -11.76
N ILE A 72 -18.99 -0.53 -12.33
CA ILE A 72 -20.38 -0.99 -12.36
C ILE A 72 -20.56 -1.80 -13.64
N GLY A 73 -20.62 -3.12 -13.47
CA GLY A 73 -20.82 -4.09 -14.56
C GLY A 73 -22.26 -4.05 -15.05
N THR A 74 -23.20 -4.34 -14.15
CA THR A 74 -24.65 -4.31 -14.40
C THR A 74 -25.34 -3.45 -13.35
N LEU A 75 -26.27 -2.60 -13.78
CA LEU A 75 -27.15 -1.82 -12.89
C LEU A 75 -28.54 -1.75 -13.49
N GLU A 76 -29.37 -2.74 -13.18
CA GLU A 76 -30.74 -2.86 -13.68
C GLU A 76 -31.73 -2.31 -12.67
N ILE A 77 -32.66 -1.48 -13.16
CA ILE A 77 -33.79 -0.97 -12.38
C ILE A 77 -35.13 -1.37 -12.99
N ASN A 78 -36.14 -1.52 -12.16
CA ASN A 78 -37.51 -1.75 -12.62
C ASN A 78 -38.25 -0.42 -12.94
N ALA A 79 -39.50 -0.52 -13.42
CA ALA A 79 -40.35 0.63 -13.72
C ALA A 79 -40.74 1.48 -12.48
N GLN A 80 -40.47 0.99 -11.27
CA GLN A 80 -40.66 1.71 -10.00
C GLN A 80 -39.33 2.26 -9.44
N ASN A 81 -38.28 2.34 -10.27
CA ASN A 81 -36.95 2.84 -9.91
C ASN A 81 -36.27 2.07 -8.77
N GLN A 82 -36.62 0.80 -8.59
CA GLN A 82 -35.95 -0.10 -7.64
C GLN A 82 -34.87 -0.90 -8.35
N VAL A 83 -33.69 -1.01 -7.73
CA VAL A 83 -32.57 -1.80 -8.26
C VAL A 83 -32.87 -3.28 -8.14
N THR A 84 -32.98 -3.97 -9.27
CA THR A 84 -33.24 -5.42 -9.35
C THR A 84 -31.95 -6.21 -9.46
N GLU A 85 -30.95 -5.69 -10.17
CA GLU A 85 -29.65 -6.32 -10.35
C GLU A 85 -28.54 -5.28 -10.22
N LEU A 86 -27.48 -5.63 -9.50
CA LEU A 86 -26.31 -4.79 -9.31
C LEU A 86 -25.09 -5.69 -9.27
N ASP A 87 -24.14 -5.44 -10.15
CA ASP A 87 -22.84 -6.07 -10.15
C ASP A 87 -21.74 -5.02 -10.03
N LEU A 88 -20.90 -5.17 -9.00
CA LEU A 88 -19.81 -4.28 -8.66
C LEU A 88 -18.50 -5.07 -8.73
N THR A 89 -17.60 -4.66 -9.61
CA THR A 89 -16.28 -5.28 -9.75
C THR A 89 -15.20 -4.33 -9.25
N GLU A 90 -14.24 -4.89 -8.50
CA GLU A 90 -13.07 -4.17 -8.02
C GLU A 90 -11.82 -4.70 -8.69
N LYS A 91 -11.04 -3.78 -9.26
CA LYS A 91 -9.80 -4.16 -9.94
C LYS A 91 -8.61 -4.29 -9.00
N PHE A 92 -8.68 -3.73 -7.79
CA PHE A 92 -7.57 -3.73 -6.83
C PHE A 92 -8.12 -3.74 -5.40
N HIS A 93 -7.42 -4.39 -4.48
CA HIS A 93 -7.84 -4.59 -3.10
C HIS A 93 -6.90 -3.94 -2.06
N LEU A 94 -5.67 -3.57 -2.42
CA LEU A 94 -4.65 -3.10 -1.47
C LEU A 94 -5.15 -2.00 -0.52
N TYR A 95 -5.83 -0.96 -1.01
CA TYR A 95 -6.33 0.14 -0.17
C TYR A 95 -7.30 -0.37 0.91
N GLU A 96 -8.30 -1.16 0.52
CA GLU A 96 -9.30 -1.70 1.45
C GLU A 96 -8.69 -2.74 2.40
N CYS A 97 -7.74 -3.53 1.91
CA CYS A 97 -6.96 -4.46 2.71
C CYS A 97 -6.11 -3.74 3.77
N ILE A 98 -5.54 -2.57 3.49
CA ILE A 98 -4.83 -1.74 4.47
C ILE A 98 -5.80 -1.22 5.55
N ARG A 99 -7.01 -0.79 5.16
CA ARG A 99 -8.05 -0.41 6.13
C ARG A 99 -8.40 -1.58 7.06
N MET A 100 -8.55 -2.78 6.50
CA MET A 100 -8.81 -3.99 7.28
C MET A 100 -7.64 -4.38 8.20
N PHE A 101 -6.39 -4.22 7.75
CA PHE A 101 -5.20 -4.44 8.56
C PHE A 101 -5.23 -3.57 9.83
N TYR A 102 -5.41 -2.26 9.69
CA TYR A 102 -5.48 -1.35 10.84
C TYR A 102 -6.72 -1.59 11.71
N ALA A 103 -7.88 -1.91 11.11
CA ALA A 103 -9.10 -2.25 11.87
C ALA A 103 -8.95 -3.50 12.75
N ASN A 104 -7.98 -4.37 12.44
CA ASN A 104 -7.74 -5.62 13.17
C ASN A 104 -6.47 -5.58 14.04
N GLY A 105 -5.95 -4.38 14.35
CA GLY A 105 -4.82 -4.19 15.27
C GLY A 105 -3.45 -4.11 14.59
N GLY A 106 -3.43 -3.81 13.29
CA GLY A 106 -2.21 -3.47 12.57
C GLY A 106 -1.51 -2.24 13.14
N GLY A 107 -0.18 -2.29 13.18
CA GLY A 107 0.69 -1.17 13.55
C GLY A 107 1.50 -0.68 12.35
N ASP A 108 2.79 -0.47 12.54
CA ASP A 108 3.70 -0.08 11.46
C ASP A 108 3.74 -1.14 10.34
N CYS A 109 3.69 -0.69 9.09
CA CYS A 109 3.87 -1.53 7.93
C CYS A 109 4.70 -0.83 6.86
N TYR A 110 5.18 -1.61 5.89
CA TYR A 110 5.78 -1.10 4.67
C TYR A 110 4.78 -1.27 3.53
N VAL A 111 4.71 -0.29 2.64
CA VAL A 111 3.94 -0.38 1.41
C VAL A 111 4.90 -0.21 0.24
N VAL A 112 4.79 -1.09 -0.73
CA VAL A 112 5.51 -1.04 -2.00
C VAL A 112 4.49 -0.93 -3.12
N SER A 113 4.38 0.27 -3.69
CA SER A 113 3.58 0.48 -4.90
C SER A 113 4.30 -0.08 -6.12
N VAL A 114 3.68 -1.06 -6.79
CA VAL A 114 4.23 -1.69 -8.00
C VAL A 114 3.59 -1.20 -9.30
N GLY A 115 2.66 -0.25 -9.20
CA GLY A 115 1.93 0.32 -10.31
C GLY A 115 0.74 1.17 -9.85
N SER A 116 0.12 1.85 -10.81
CA SER A 116 -1.09 2.66 -10.63
C SER A 116 -2.36 1.86 -10.91
N TYR A 117 -3.54 2.41 -10.56
CA TYR A 117 -4.82 1.81 -10.94
C TYR A 117 -5.13 1.78 -12.45
N GLN A 118 -4.26 2.36 -13.28
CA GLN A 118 -4.36 2.27 -14.74
C GLN A 118 -3.51 1.13 -15.33
N ASP A 119 -2.64 0.53 -14.52
CA ASP A 119 -1.74 -0.53 -14.95
C ASP A 119 -2.39 -1.90 -14.86
N THR A 120 -1.92 -2.84 -15.67
CA THR A 120 -2.36 -4.24 -15.58
C THR A 120 -1.64 -4.96 -14.43
N ILE A 121 -2.38 -5.79 -13.69
CA ILE A 121 -1.84 -6.63 -12.63
C ILE A 121 -0.92 -7.70 -13.23
N GLN A 122 0.36 -7.69 -12.84
CA GLN A 122 1.36 -8.60 -13.39
C GLN A 122 2.51 -8.89 -12.40
N ASN A 123 3.23 -9.99 -12.66
CA ASN A 123 4.46 -10.31 -11.92
C ASN A 123 5.59 -9.31 -12.19
N GLY A 124 5.71 -8.79 -13.41
CA GLY A 124 6.87 -8.01 -13.82
C GLY A 124 8.17 -8.82 -13.75
N THR A 125 9.31 -8.12 -13.61
CA THR A 125 10.64 -8.74 -13.51
C THR A 125 11.35 -8.28 -12.24
N ALA A 126 12.16 -9.16 -11.64
CA ALA A 126 12.87 -8.86 -10.39
C ALA A 126 13.93 -7.75 -10.54
N ASP A 127 14.45 -7.52 -11.74
CA ASP A 127 15.37 -6.42 -12.05
C ASP A 127 14.68 -5.06 -12.23
N GLY A 128 13.35 -5.03 -12.21
CA GLY A 128 12.55 -3.83 -12.37
C GLY A 128 12.45 -3.32 -13.81
N SER A 129 12.95 -4.07 -14.81
CA SER A 129 12.75 -3.71 -16.23
C SER A 129 11.29 -3.74 -16.64
N THR A 130 10.48 -4.63 -16.04
CA THR A 130 9.02 -4.62 -16.11
C THR A 130 8.44 -4.43 -14.70
N PRO A 131 7.64 -3.38 -14.46
CA PRO A 131 6.96 -3.17 -13.17
C PRO A 131 6.05 -4.35 -12.80
N GLY A 132 5.91 -4.62 -11.49
CA GLY A 132 5.06 -5.70 -10.98
C GLY A 132 5.53 -6.26 -9.64
N PHE A 133 4.85 -7.28 -9.15
CA PHE A 133 5.10 -7.84 -7.81
C PHE A 133 6.53 -8.33 -7.58
N LEU A 134 7.21 -8.90 -8.59
CA LEU A 134 8.58 -9.38 -8.46
C LEU A 134 9.58 -8.24 -8.29
N ALA A 135 9.34 -7.08 -8.92
CA ALA A 135 10.15 -5.89 -8.73
C ALA A 135 9.98 -5.35 -7.30
N GLY A 136 8.74 -5.27 -6.80
CA GLY A 136 8.46 -4.91 -5.41
C GLY A 136 9.06 -5.88 -4.39
N LEU A 137 8.98 -7.18 -4.67
CA LEU A 137 9.57 -8.24 -3.84
C LEU A 137 11.11 -8.14 -3.80
N ALA A 138 11.75 -7.79 -4.91
CA ALA A 138 13.20 -7.58 -4.97
C ALA A 138 13.65 -6.30 -4.25
N LYS A 139 12.79 -5.28 -4.19
CA LYS A 139 13.04 -4.03 -3.43
C LYS A 139 12.90 -4.24 -1.94
N ILE A 140 11.83 -4.87 -1.47
CA ILE A 140 11.63 -5.12 -0.04
C ILE A 140 12.68 -6.08 0.55
N LYS A 141 13.29 -6.95 -0.27
CA LYS A 141 14.43 -7.78 0.11
C LYS A 141 15.58 -6.97 0.72
N LYS A 142 15.77 -5.72 0.28
CA LYS A 142 16.87 -4.84 0.72
C LYS A 142 16.55 -4.07 1.99
N VAL A 143 15.32 -4.16 2.49
CA VAL A 143 14.85 -3.47 3.69
C VAL A 143 14.90 -4.45 4.86
N ASP A 144 15.61 -4.05 5.91
CA ASP A 144 15.58 -4.72 7.22
C ASP A 144 14.30 -4.29 7.96
N ARG A 145 13.75 -5.18 8.82
CA ARG A 145 12.52 -5.08 9.63
C ARG A 145 11.22 -5.74 9.13
N PRO A 146 10.89 -5.78 7.82
CA PRO A 146 9.71 -6.51 7.38
C PRO A 146 9.76 -7.97 7.81
N THR A 147 8.76 -8.40 8.59
CA THR A 147 8.64 -9.77 9.11
C THR A 147 7.49 -10.53 8.47
N LEU A 148 6.57 -9.84 7.79
CA LEU A 148 5.50 -10.47 7.02
C LEU A 148 5.53 -9.99 5.56
N LEU A 149 5.24 -10.89 4.62
CA LEU A 149 5.02 -10.55 3.21
C LEU A 149 3.55 -10.78 2.86
N VAL A 150 2.90 -9.74 2.34
CA VAL A 150 1.46 -9.73 2.04
C VAL A 150 1.22 -9.05 0.69
N MET A 151 0.46 -9.71 -0.20
CA MET A 151 0.20 -9.22 -1.55
C MET A 151 -1.29 -9.38 -1.91
N PRO A 152 -2.17 -8.51 -1.40
CA PRO A 152 -3.62 -8.70 -1.50
C PRO A 152 -4.16 -8.57 -2.93
N ASP A 153 -3.44 -7.89 -3.83
CA ASP A 153 -3.83 -7.78 -5.24
C ASP A 153 -3.40 -8.99 -6.09
N ALA A 154 -2.46 -9.81 -5.59
CA ALA A 154 -1.88 -10.91 -6.36
C ALA A 154 -2.90 -11.95 -6.85
N PRO A 155 -3.93 -12.36 -6.07
CA PRO A 155 -4.95 -13.31 -6.52
C PRO A 155 -5.72 -12.91 -7.78
N LEU A 156 -5.74 -11.62 -8.12
CA LEU A 156 -6.40 -11.12 -9.33
C LEU A 156 -5.64 -11.47 -10.63
N MET A 157 -4.40 -11.97 -10.54
CA MET A 157 -3.64 -12.47 -11.69
C MET A 157 -4.13 -13.85 -12.17
N SER A 158 -3.59 -14.29 -13.31
CA SER A 158 -3.72 -15.68 -13.74
C SER A 158 -3.08 -16.65 -12.73
N GLN A 159 -3.67 -17.84 -12.58
CA GLN A 159 -3.20 -18.86 -11.63
C GLN A 159 -1.70 -19.19 -11.79
N SER A 160 -1.21 -19.28 -13.03
CA SER A 160 0.21 -19.56 -13.32
C SER A 160 1.15 -18.46 -12.80
N ASN A 161 0.75 -17.19 -12.94
CA ASN A 161 1.54 -16.06 -12.45
C ASN A 161 1.53 -16.02 -10.92
N LEU A 162 0.36 -16.24 -10.30
CA LEU A 162 0.20 -16.33 -8.86
C LEU A 162 1.12 -17.40 -8.23
N ASN A 163 1.11 -18.60 -8.81
CA ASN A 163 1.94 -19.73 -8.37
C ASN A 163 3.43 -19.38 -8.40
N SER A 164 3.89 -18.76 -9.49
CA SER A 164 5.29 -18.36 -9.66
C SER A 164 5.71 -17.29 -8.65
N LEU A 165 4.83 -16.33 -8.37
CA LEU A 165 5.04 -15.29 -7.37
C LEU A 165 5.14 -15.88 -5.96
N TYR A 166 4.20 -16.75 -5.57
CA TYR A 166 4.22 -17.34 -4.24
C TYR A 166 5.44 -18.24 -3.99
N ALA A 167 5.89 -18.97 -5.02
CA ALA A 167 7.16 -19.69 -4.96
C ALA A 167 8.36 -18.74 -4.73
N ALA A 168 8.38 -17.58 -5.39
CA ALA A 168 9.42 -16.57 -5.19
C ALA A 168 9.37 -15.93 -3.79
N MET A 169 8.18 -15.67 -3.24
CA MET A 169 7.99 -15.17 -1.88
C MET A 169 8.54 -16.16 -0.85
N LEU A 170 8.19 -17.44 -0.97
CA LEU A 170 8.74 -18.51 -0.11
C LEU A 170 10.26 -18.64 -0.25
N GLY A 171 10.78 -18.50 -1.47
CA GLY A 171 12.22 -18.48 -1.73
C GLY A 171 12.94 -17.35 -0.97
N GLN A 172 12.37 -16.15 -0.98
CA GLN A 172 12.93 -15.02 -0.23
C GLN A 172 12.87 -15.23 1.28
N CYS A 173 11.75 -15.75 1.82
CA CYS A 173 11.65 -16.10 3.24
C CYS A 173 12.72 -17.11 3.65
N ASN A 174 13.01 -18.10 2.81
CA ASN A 174 14.05 -19.08 3.11
C ASN A 174 15.46 -18.50 3.05
N GLU A 175 15.71 -17.57 2.12
CA GLU A 175 17.01 -16.91 1.98
C GLU A 175 17.31 -15.99 3.17
N LEU A 176 16.35 -15.18 3.59
CA LEU A 176 16.56 -14.15 4.62
C LEU A 176 16.27 -14.65 6.03
N GLN A 177 15.37 -15.63 6.17
CA GLN A 177 14.97 -16.29 7.43
C GLN A 177 14.37 -15.35 8.49
N ASP A 178 14.13 -14.10 8.15
CA ASP A 178 13.60 -13.03 9.01
C ASP A 178 12.12 -12.72 8.75
N ARG A 179 11.49 -13.36 7.75
CA ARG A 179 10.13 -13.04 7.28
C ARG A 179 9.27 -14.25 6.98
N PHE A 180 7.95 -14.06 7.00
CA PHE A 180 6.93 -15.09 6.82
C PHE A 180 5.82 -14.63 5.86
N CYS A 181 5.34 -15.50 4.99
CA CYS A 181 4.30 -15.18 4.00
C CYS A 181 2.90 -15.45 4.52
N ILE A 182 1.96 -14.56 4.22
CA ILE A 182 0.52 -14.80 4.38
C ILE A 182 -0.09 -14.80 2.98
N PHE A 183 -0.68 -15.93 2.59
CA PHE A 183 -1.22 -16.15 1.26
C PHE A 183 -2.73 -16.16 1.24
N ASP A 184 -3.26 -15.71 0.11
CA ASP A 184 -4.66 -15.81 -0.25
C ASP A 184 -4.82 -16.86 -1.35
N LEU A 185 -6.02 -17.42 -1.48
CA LEU A 185 -6.38 -18.24 -2.63
C LEU A 185 -7.01 -17.35 -3.71
N LYS A 186 -6.97 -17.82 -4.97
CA LYS A 186 -7.68 -17.19 -6.08
C LYS A 186 -9.14 -17.67 -6.06
N GLU A 187 -10.03 -16.91 -5.44
CA GLU A 187 -11.46 -17.26 -5.25
C GLU A 187 -12.40 -16.30 -6.00
N ASP A 188 -11.87 -15.36 -6.78
CA ASP A 188 -12.63 -14.35 -7.51
C ASP A 188 -13.34 -14.91 -8.76
N THR A 189 -12.72 -15.88 -9.45
CA THR A 189 -13.21 -16.38 -10.74
C THR A 189 -13.54 -17.88 -10.76
N VAL A 190 -13.22 -18.59 -9.69
CA VAL A 190 -13.40 -20.05 -9.58
C VAL A 190 -14.09 -20.37 -8.26
N ASP A 191 -14.73 -21.53 -8.17
CA ASP A 191 -15.30 -21.98 -6.90
C ASP A 191 -14.20 -22.29 -5.87
N HIS A 192 -14.61 -22.42 -4.61
CA HIS A 192 -13.68 -22.58 -3.50
C HIS A 192 -12.87 -23.90 -3.59
N ASP A 193 -13.48 -24.99 -4.06
CA ASP A 193 -12.80 -26.28 -4.17
C ASP A 193 -11.72 -26.25 -5.26
N GLU A 194 -12.04 -25.66 -6.43
CA GLU A 194 -11.08 -25.43 -7.50
C GLU A 194 -9.96 -24.48 -7.05
N ALA A 195 -10.28 -23.41 -6.32
CA ALA A 195 -9.28 -22.49 -5.75
C ALA A 195 -8.28 -23.23 -4.83
N VAL A 196 -8.79 -24.12 -3.99
CA VAL A 196 -8.00 -24.96 -3.07
C VAL A 196 -7.08 -25.91 -3.85
N GLU A 197 -7.61 -26.61 -4.85
CA GLU A 197 -6.83 -27.53 -5.68
C GLU A 197 -5.74 -26.78 -6.45
N ASN A 198 -6.09 -25.68 -7.12
CA ASN A 198 -5.18 -24.85 -7.88
C ASN A 198 -4.04 -24.31 -7.02
N PHE A 199 -4.35 -23.80 -5.81
CA PHE A 199 -3.33 -23.33 -4.87
C PHE A 199 -2.40 -24.47 -4.43
N ARG A 200 -2.96 -25.63 -4.05
CA ARG A 200 -2.17 -26.78 -3.58
C ARG A 200 -1.25 -27.31 -4.66
N ASN A 201 -1.72 -27.43 -5.89
CA ASN A 201 -0.91 -27.90 -7.01
C ASN A 201 0.13 -26.85 -7.42
N GLY A 202 -0.20 -25.56 -7.27
CA GLY A 202 0.59 -24.43 -7.74
C GLY A 202 1.73 -23.95 -6.84
N ILE A 203 1.56 -23.97 -5.52
CA ILE A 203 2.49 -23.35 -4.55
C ILE A 203 3.88 -24.03 -4.49
N GLY A 204 4.04 -25.22 -5.07
CA GLY A 204 5.27 -26.01 -5.01
C GLY A 204 5.46 -26.76 -3.68
N MET A 205 6.64 -27.34 -3.44
CA MET A 205 6.95 -28.12 -2.22
C MET A 205 8.08 -27.52 -1.36
N ASN A 206 8.72 -26.47 -1.85
CA ASN A 206 9.89 -25.89 -1.19
C ASN A 206 9.46 -24.88 -0.13
N TYR A 207 10.18 -24.88 0.99
CA TYR A 207 10.11 -23.81 2.00
C TYR A 207 8.74 -23.56 2.63
N LEU A 208 7.83 -24.55 2.57
CA LEU A 208 6.44 -24.45 3.04
C LEU A 208 6.29 -23.99 4.50
N LYS A 209 7.30 -24.23 5.34
CA LYS A 209 7.30 -23.76 6.73
C LYS A 209 7.21 -22.23 6.86
N TYR A 210 7.61 -21.47 5.83
CA TYR A 210 7.65 -20.00 5.87
C TYR A 210 6.36 -19.33 5.39
N GLY A 211 5.29 -20.07 5.11
CA GLY A 211 4.03 -19.49 4.66
C GLY A 211 2.81 -20.08 5.36
N ALA A 212 1.70 -19.35 5.36
CA ALA A 212 0.38 -19.85 5.71
C ALA A 212 -0.66 -19.28 4.76
N ALA A 213 -1.58 -20.13 4.31
CA ALA A 213 -2.72 -19.71 3.47
C ALA A 213 -3.98 -19.56 4.32
N TYR A 214 -4.81 -18.59 3.95
CA TYR A 214 -6.09 -18.31 4.60
C TYR A 214 -7.20 -18.20 3.56
N SER A 215 -8.36 -18.76 3.91
CA SER A 215 -9.54 -18.85 3.06
C SER A 215 -10.78 -19.11 3.94
N PRO A 216 -12.02 -18.83 3.53
CA PRO A 216 -12.44 -18.13 2.31
C PRO A 216 -12.12 -16.63 2.36
N TRP A 217 -12.32 -15.94 1.24
CA TRP A 217 -12.39 -14.49 1.20
C TRP A 217 -13.48 -13.95 2.14
N ILE A 218 -13.26 -12.75 2.64
CA ILE A 218 -14.11 -12.12 3.66
C ILE A 218 -15.02 -11.08 3.02
N LYS A 219 -16.25 -10.97 3.55
CA LYS A 219 -17.19 -9.88 3.21
C LYS A 219 -17.05 -8.79 4.27
N ALA A 220 -16.30 -7.76 3.93
CA ALA A 220 -16.00 -6.62 4.78
C ALA A 220 -17.14 -5.60 4.78
N ASN A 221 -17.44 -5.08 5.97
CA ASN A 221 -18.37 -3.98 6.19
C ASN A 221 -17.60 -2.66 6.24
N LEU A 222 -17.02 -2.29 5.10
CA LEU A 222 -16.38 -0.99 4.91
C LEU A 222 -17.25 -0.17 3.96
N PRO A 223 -17.41 1.15 4.19
CA PRO A 223 -18.15 1.99 3.27
C PRO A 223 -17.43 2.06 1.93
N ARG A 224 -18.18 1.79 0.84
CA ARG A 224 -17.77 2.02 -0.54
C ARG A 224 -17.96 3.50 -0.88
N VAL A 225 -16.94 4.12 -1.47
CA VAL A 225 -17.05 5.47 -2.01
C VAL A 225 -17.35 5.36 -3.49
N VAL A 226 -18.61 5.55 -3.87
CA VAL A 226 -19.05 5.61 -5.27
C VAL A 226 -19.53 7.02 -5.56
N LYS A 227 -19.18 7.54 -6.74
CA LYS A 227 -19.58 8.87 -7.23
C LYS A 227 -20.51 8.73 -8.42
N TYR A 228 -21.23 9.79 -8.77
CA TYR A 228 -22.17 9.72 -9.90
C TYR A 228 -21.48 9.47 -11.23
N LYS A 229 -20.23 9.92 -11.38
CA LYS A 229 -19.38 9.59 -12.55
C LYS A 229 -19.21 8.08 -12.78
N ASP A 230 -19.31 7.26 -11.74
CA ASP A 230 -19.22 5.80 -11.83
C ASP A 230 -20.55 5.16 -12.25
N ILE A 231 -21.67 5.88 -12.07
CA ILE A 231 -23.05 5.44 -12.37
C ILE A 231 -23.50 5.93 -13.76
N LYS A 232 -23.01 7.09 -14.20
CA LYS A 232 -23.44 7.73 -15.45
C LYS A 232 -23.29 6.76 -16.63
N GLY A 233 -24.37 6.60 -17.40
CA GLY A 233 -24.41 5.73 -18.57
C GLY A 233 -24.43 4.23 -18.28
N LYS A 234 -24.58 3.82 -17.02
CA LYS A 234 -24.62 2.40 -16.60
C LYS A 234 -26.01 1.91 -16.21
N ILE A 235 -26.99 2.80 -16.06
CA ILE A 235 -28.35 2.44 -15.66
C ILE A 235 -29.07 1.77 -16.83
N THR A 236 -29.61 0.57 -16.61
CA THR A 236 -30.43 -0.17 -17.59
C THR A 236 -31.85 -0.39 -17.06
N GLN A 237 -32.84 -0.40 -17.96
CA GLN A 237 -34.23 -0.70 -17.63
C GLN A 237 -34.86 -1.54 -18.74
N ASN A 238 -35.16 -2.80 -18.43
CA ASN A 238 -35.59 -3.85 -19.35
C ASN A 238 -34.59 -4.13 -20.49
N GLY A 239 -33.28 -3.97 -20.22
CA GLY A 239 -32.20 -4.22 -21.19
C GLY A 239 -31.49 -2.98 -21.74
N PRO A 240 -32.16 -1.98 -22.35
CA PRO A 240 -31.46 -0.80 -22.86
C PRO A 240 -30.95 0.11 -21.74
N THR A 241 -29.81 0.74 -21.98
CA THR A 241 -29.28 1.83 -21.15
C THR A 241 -30.21 3.04 -21.23
N VAL A 242 -30.47 3.66 -20.08
CA VAL A 242 -31.32 4.83 -19.91
C VAL A 242 -30.56 5.91 -19.14
N ASN A 243 -30.75 7.17 -19.51
CA ASN A 243 -30.17 8.27 -18.74
C ASN A 243 -31.00 8.51 -17.48
N LEU A 244 -30.35 9.02 -16.42
CA LEU A 244 -31.03 9.29 -15.16
C LEU A 244 -32.22 10.26 -15.34
N ALA A 245 -32.06 11.27 -16.20
CA ALA A 245 -33.10 12.26 -16.48
C ALA A 245 -34.36 11.68 -17.15
N ASP A 246 -34.24 10.53 -17.84
CA ASP A 246 -35.36 9.87 -18.51
C ASP A 246 -36.25 9.08 -17.53
N LEU A 247 -35.74 8.85 -16.31
CA LEU A 247 -36.43 8.13 -15.23
C LEU A 247 -37.23 9.05 -14.30
N ILE A 248 -37.23 10.35 -14.57
CA ILE A 248 -37.75 11.39 -13.68
C ILE A 248 -38.88 12.16 -14.37
N ALA A 249 -40.04 12.21 -13.73
CA ALA A 249 -41.20 12.95 -14.21
C ALA A 249 -41.22 14.42 -13.74
N ASP A 250 -40.69 14.69 -12.55
CA ASP A 250 -40.62 16.04 -11.96
C ASP A 250 -39.60 16.92 -12.71
N ALA A 251 -40.01 18.15 -13.07
CA ALA A 251 -39.21 19.01 -13.94
C ALA A 251 -37.92 19.51 -13.26
N ASP A 252 -38.00 19.85 -11.97
CA ASP A 252 -36.87 20.38 -11.21
C ASP A 252 -35.84 19.26 -10.94
N ALA A 253 -36.31 18.08 -10.54
CA ALA A 253 -35.45 16.90 -10.37
C ALA A 253 -34.82 16.45 -11.70
N LYS A 254 -35.53 16.58 -12.83
CA LYS A 254 -34.98 16.30 -14.17
C LYS A 254 -33.90 17.29 -14.57
N ALA A 255 -34.09 18.59 -14.28
CA ALA A 255 -33.06 19.59 -14.49
C ALA A 255 -31.80 19.30 -13.66
N LEU A 256 -31.97 18.88 -12.41
CA LEU A 256 -30.86 18.47 -11.54
C LEU A 256 -30.13 17.22 -12.05
N ALA A 257 -30.83 16.24 -12.61
CA ALA A 257 -30.21 15.06 -13.24
C ALA A 257 -29.37 15.42 -14.48
N ASN A 258 -29.91 16.26 -15.37
CA ASN A 258 -29.16 16.76 -16.52
C ASN A 258 -27.93 17.56 -16.10
N ARG A 259 -28.06 18.34 -15.02
CA ARG A 259 -26.95 19.08 -14.42
C ARG A 259 -25.83 18.15 -13.96
N LEU A 260 -26.17 17.04 -13.29
CA LEU A 260 -25.17 16.04 -12.91
C LEU A 260 -24.45 15.42 -14.11
N ASP A 261 -25.18 15.10 -15.17
CA ASP A 261 -24.57 14.56 -16.39
C ASP A 261 -23.57 15.56 -16.98
N ASN A 262 -23.96 16.84 -17.10
CA ASN A 262 -23.08 17.92 -17.56
C ASN A 262 -21.85 18.06 -16.66
N LEU A 263 -22.01 18.01 -15.33
CA LEU A 263 -20.90 18.11 -14.39
C LEU A 263 -19.88 16.98 -14.57
N VAL A 264 -20.33 15.75 -14.81
CA VAL A 264 -19.42 14.64 -15.09
C VAL A 264 -18.66 14.85 -16.40
N ASP A 265 -19.32 15.36 -17.45
CA ASP A 265 -18.66 15.66 -18.73
C ASP A 265 -17.65 16.81 -18.61
N ASP A 266 -17.98 17.82 -17.81
CA ASP A 266 -17.13 18.96 -17.50
C ASP A 266 -15.89 18.52 -16.71
N GLN A 267 -16.06 17.65 -15.70
CA GLN A 267 -14.95 17.06 -14.95
C GLN A 267 -14.01 16.25 -15.86
N THR A 268 -14.55 15.46 -16.79
CA THR A 268 -13.76 14.72 -17.78
C THR A 268 -12.99 15.69 -18.70
N SER A 269 -13.65 16.74 -19.19
CA SER A 269 -13.04 17.72 -20.08
C SER A 269 -11.90 18.50 -19.40
N ILE A 270 -12.09 18.90 -18.14
CA ILE A 270 -11.04 19.51 -17.29
C ILE A 270 -9.87 18.54 -17.11
N LYS A 271 -10.17 17.28 -16.76
CA LYS A 271 -9.15 16.25 -16.57
C LYS A 271 -8.33 16.02 -17.82
N ASP A 272 -8.96 15.88 -18.98
CA ASP A 272 -8.30 15.63 -20.26
C ASP A 272 -7.39 16.80 -20.66
N ALA A 273 -7.83 18.05 -20.43
CA ALA A 273 -7.02 19.24 -20.68
C ALA A 273 -5.77 19.29 -19.78
N ILE A 274 -5.90 18.98 -18.49
CA ILE A 274 -4.77 18.91 -17.55
C ILE A 274 -3.85 17.73 -17.89
N ASP A 275 -4.41 16.57 -18.23
CA ASP A 275 -3.64 15.39 -18.62
C ASP A 275 -2.88 15.62 -19.93
N ALA A 276 -3.40 16.42 -20.87
CA ALA A 276 -2.68 16.78 -22.09
C ALA A 276 -1.35 17.52 -21.78
N LEU A 277 -1.28 18.29 -20.68
CA LEU A 277 -0.06 18.99 -20.27
C LEU A 277 1.08 18.03 -19.91
N LYS A 278 0.81 16.77 -19.52
CA LYS A 278 1.88 15.83 -19.15
C LYS A 278 2.63 15.26 -20.36
N GLY A 279 2.00 15.19 -21.54
CA GLY A 279 2.57 14.51 -22.71
C GLY A 279 2.94 13.06 -22.41
N THR A 280 4.21 12.70 -22.65
CA THR A 280 4.76 11.35 -22.39
C THR A 280 5.32 11.17 -20.97
N HIS A 281 5.22 12.20 -20.11
CA HIS A 281 5.74 12.16 -18.74
C HIS A 281 4.71 11.59 -17.76
N SER A 282 5.16 11.16 -16.58
CA SER A 282 4.30 10.65 -15.50
C SER A 282 3.28 11.68 -15.00
N SER A 283 3.62 12.97 -15.06
CA SER A 283 2.77 14.09 -14.66
C SER A 283 3.17 15.38 -15.37
N PHE A 284 2.29 16.39 -15.35
CA PHE A 284 2.60 17.73 -15.86
C PHE A 284 3.76 18.37 -15.06
N GLN A 285 3.85 18.10 -13.75
CA GLN A 285 4.99 18.49 -12.94
C GLN A 285 6.30 17.82 -13.39
N ALA A 286 6.28 16.51 -13.69
CA ALA A 286 7.47 15.80 -14.16
C ALA A 286 7.98 16.37 -15.51
N LYS A 287 7.07 16.82 -16.39
CA LYS A 287 7.44 17.53 -17.63
C LYS A 287 8.11 18.88 -17.32
N PHE A 288 7.55 19.68 -16.40
CA PHE A 288 8.18 20.92 -15.95
C PHE A 288 9.59 20.69 -15.39
N GLU A 289 9.74 19.72 -14.50
CA GLU A 289 11.02 19.39 -13.88
C GLU A 289 12.06 18.93 -14.92
N ALA A 290 11.65 18.12 -15.90
CA ALA A 290 12.50 17.71 -17.00
C ALA A 290 12.99 18.90 -17.84
N LEU A 291 12.10 19.84 -18.20
CA LEU A 291 12.46 21.06 -18.94
C LEU A 291 13.37 21.97 -18.11
N SER A 292 13.05 22.18 -16.82
CA SER A 292 13.86 22.97 -15.88
C SER A 292 15.26 22.40 -15.71
N ASN A 293 15.39 21.08 -15.54
CA ASN A 293 16.68 20.40 -15.44
C ASN A 293 17.49 20.48 -16.74
N THR A 294 16.81 20.37 -17.89
CA THR A 294 17.45 20.51 -19.21
C THR A 294 18.04 21.91 -19.39
N LEU A 295 17.31 22.96 -18.99
CA LEU A 295 17.81 24.34 -19.03
C LEU A 295 18.98 24.59 -18.06
N LYS A 296 18.92 24.02 -16.84
CA LYS A 296 20.01 24.09 -15.86
C LYS A 296 21.31 23.44 -16.36
N ASN A 297 21.19 22.30 -17.04
CA ASN A 297 22.32 21.54 -17.55
C ASN A 297 22.86 22.11 -18.87
N THR A 298 21.99 22.67 -19.70
CA THR A 298 22.36 23.23 -21.01
C THR A 298 21.62 24.55 -21.23
N SER A 299 22.25 25.64 -20.82
CA SER A 299 21.67 26.99 -20.90
C SER A 299 21.79 27.57 -22.30
N ASN A 300 20.74 27.39 -23.10
CA ASN A 300 20.59 27.93 -24.46
C ASN A 300 19.16 28.47 -24.67
N LYS A 301 18.91 29.15 -25.80
CA LYS A 301 17.58 29.69 -26.10
C LYS A 301 16.51 28.60 -26.22
N ALA A 302 16.79 27.55 -26.99
CA ALA A 302 15.79 26.53 -27.29
C ALA A 302 15.21 25.92 -26.01
N ASN A 303 16.06 25.64 -25.02
CA ASN A 303 15.65 25.09 -23.74
C ASN A 303 14.89 26.10 -22.88
N LEU A 304 15.20 27.39 -23.00
CA LEU A 304 14.46 28.45 -22.31
C LEU A 304 13.09 28.68 -22.95
N GLU A 305 13.02 28.76 -24.28
CA GLU A 305 11.77 28.85 -25.04
C GLU A 305 10.87 27.65 -24.74
N ALA A 306 11.42 26.44 -24.68
CA ALA A 306 10.63 25.25 -24.34
C ALA A 306 10.01 25.33 -22.94
N LEU A 307 10.75 25.85 -21.94
CA LEU A 307 10.23 26.02 -20.57
C LEU A 307 9.17 27.13 -20.50
N ILE A 308 9.37 28.25 -21.18
CA ILE A 308 8.42 29.37 -21.22
C ILE A 308 7.16 28.97 -21.99
N ASN A 309 7.29 28.31 -23.14
CA ASN A 309 6.14 27.83 -23.91
C ASN A 309 5.30 26.86 -23.08
N TYR A 310 5.93 25.92 -22.39
CA TYR A 310 5.20 24.98 -21.53
C TYR A 310 4.47 25.68 -20.38
N TYR A 311 5.09 26.70 -19.79
CA TYR A 311 4.47 27.54 -18.79
C TYR A 311 3.25 28.29 -19.35
N THR A 312 3.36 28.87 -20.55
CA THR A 312 2.26 29.56 -21.24
C THR A 312 1.12 28.60 -21.59
N GLU A 313 1.43 27.42 -22.15
CA GLU A 313 0.44 26.36 -22.42
C GLU A 313 -0.33 25.99 -21.14
N SER A 314 0.36 25.91 -20.00
CA SER A 314 -0.26 25.59 -18.72
C SER A 314 -1.11 26.74 -18.18
N MET A 315 -0.71 27.99 -18.43
CA MET A 315 -1.52 29.18 -18.12
C MET A 315 -2.76 29.27 -18.98
N ASP A 316 -2.65 28.92 -20.27
CA ASP A 316 -3.78 28.89 -21.20
C ASP A 316 -4.86 27.91 -20.72
N VAL A 317 -4.48 26.73 -20.19
CA VAL A 317 -5.43 25.80 -19.57
C VAL A 317 -6.15 26.42 -18.36
N VAL A 318 -5.43 27.15 -17.50
CA VAL A 318 -6.04 27.85 -16.36
C VAL A 318 -7.01 28.92 -16.84
N ARG A 319 -6.61 29.74 -17.82
CA ARG A 319 -7.45 30.81 -18.40
C ARG A 319 -8.69 30.24 -19.08
N ASP A 320 -8.53 29.22 -19.90
CA ASP A 320 -9.61 28.57 -20.65
C ASP A 320 -10.66 27.92 -19.72
N THR A 321 -10.30 27.64 -18.45
CA THR A 321 -11.24 27.16 -17.43
C THR A 321 -12.15 28.27 -16.88
N ILE A 322 -11.73 29.54 -16.96
CA ILE A 322 -12.43 30.69 -16.35
C ILE A 322 -12.90 31.77 -17.34
N ASP A 323 -12.46 31.71 -18.59
CA ASP A 323 -12.91 32.59 -19.69
C ASP A 323 -13.19 31.75 -20.94
N ILE A 324 -14.41 31.19 -21.01
CA ILE A 324 -14.83 30.29 -22.09
C ILE A 324 -15.20 31.12 -23.33
N GLY A 325 -14.20 31.36 -24.18
CA GLY A 325 -14.36 32.00 -25.49
C GLY A 325 -14.60 31.01 -26.63
N SER A 326 -14.86 31.53 -27.83
CA SER A 326 -14.87 30.71 -29.06
C SER A 326 -13.43 30.31 -29.42
N GLY A 327 -13.01 29.10 -29.07
CA GLY A 327 -11.68 28.56 -29.35
C GLY A 327 -10.91 28.03 -28.13
N SER A 328 -11.48 28.08 -26.92
CA SER A 328 -10.88 27.53 -25.70
C SER A 328 -10.71 26.00 -25.78
N ALA A 329 -9.64 25.48 -25.18
CA ALA A 329 -9.36 24.05 -25.11
C ALA A 329 -10.34 23.29 -24.19
N ILE A 330 -11.02 24.00 -23.28
CA ILE A 330 -12.02 23.46 -22.36
C ILE A 330 -13.39 24.00 -22.73
N THR A 331 -14.39 23.12 -22.77
CA THR A 331 -15.81 23.48 -22.89
C THR A 331 -16.54 23.00 -21.65
N LEU A 332 -17.20 23.91 -20.92
CA LEU A 332 -18.07 23.57 -19.79
C LEU A 332 -19.55 23.68 -20.20
N ASN A 333 -20.33 22.68 -19.81
CA ASN A 333 -21.75 22.54 -20.06
C ASN A 333 -22.58 23.08 -18.90
N ASP A 334 -22.10 22.99 -17.66
CA ASP A 334 -22.69 23.64 -16.47
C ASP A 334 -22.30 25.13 -16.42
N LYS A 335 -22.72 25.87 -17.45
CA LYS A 335 -22.49 27.32 -17.59
C LYS A 335 -23.79 28.12 -17.48
N SER A 336 -23.78 29.13 -16.62
CA SER A 336 -24.80 30.18 -16.41
C SER A 336 -26.09 29.80 -15.68
N ALA A 337 -26.52 30.74 -14.80
CA ALA A 337 -27.87 30.81 -14.28
C ALA A 337 -28.86 31.36 -15.32
N PRO A 338 -29.89 30.61 -15.72
CA PRO A 338 -31.03 31.18 -16.43
C PRO A 338 -31.88 31.94 -15.39
N ALA A 339 -31.55 33.20 -15.13
CA ALA A 339 -32.28 34.07 -14.19
C ALA A 339 -32.63 33.39 -12.84
N GLY A 340 -31.61 33.14 -12.02
CA GLY A 340 -31.75 32.56 -10.68
C GLY A 340 -30.53 32.85 -9.79
N ASN A 341 -30.62 32.52 -8.50
CA ASN A 341 -29.53 32.72 -7.51
C ASN A 341 -28.61 31.49 -7.38
N ASP A 342 -28.77 30.47 -8.23
CA ASP A 342 -27.98 29.24 -8.12
C ASP A 342 -26.57 29.45 -8.70
N GLU A 343 -25.55 29.09 -7.94
CA GLU A 343 -24.14 29.10 -8.37
C GLU A 343 -23.88 27.86 -9.25
N TYR A 344 -23.25 28.02 -10.42
CA TYR A 344 -22.86 26.96 -11.37
C TYR A 344 -21.36 26.65 -11.28
N LEU A 345 -20.91 25.53 -11.85
CA LEU A 345 -19.49 25.12 -11.82
C LEU A 345 -18.58 26.21 -12.38
N PHE A 346 -18.94 26.80 -13.52
CA PHE A 346 -18.18 27.90 -14.11
C PHE A 346 -18.04 29.07 -13.13
N ASP A 347 -19.16 29.54 -12.55
CA ASP A 347 -19.16 30.66 -11.60
C ASP A 347 -18.34 30.35 -10.34
N PHE A 348 -18.47 29.11 -9.84
CA PHE A 348 -17.70 28.62 -8.69
C PHE A 348 -16.20 28.62 -8.99
N LEU A 349 -15.77 28.13 -10.16
CA LEU A 349 -14.36 28.12 -10.56
C LEU A 349 -13.81 29.54 -10.71
N VAL A 350 -14.55 30.44 -11.38
CA VAL A 350 -14.19 31.87 -11.50
C VAL A 350 -13.99 32.51 -10.13
N SER A 351 -14.87 32.21 -9.16
CA SER A 351 -14.77 32.73 -7.79
C SER A 351 -13.48 32.27 -7.08
N LYS A 352 -12.98 31.07 -7.37
CA LYS A 352 -11.78 30.49 -6.74
C LYS A 352 -10.48 30.94 -7.40
N LEU A 353 -10.52 31.26 -8.70
CA LEU A 353 -9.31 31.40 -9.51
C LEU A 353 -8.97 32.84 -9.91
N SER A 354 -9.94 33.76 -9.95
CA SER A 354 -9.74 35.15 -10.38
C SER A 354 -8.57 35.86 -9.68
N THR A 355 -8.52 35.80 -8.34
CA THR A 355 -7.43 36.44 -7.56
C THR A 355 -6.06 35.78 -7.79
N ALA A 356 -6.03 34.47 -8.04
CA ALA A 356 -4.79 33.73 -8.30
C ALA A 356 -4.23 34.01 -9.71
N LEU A 357 -5.11 34.19 -10.69
CA LEU A 357 -4.74 34.55 -12.06
C LEU A 357 -4.12 35.94 -12.12
N ASP A 358 -4.76 36.96 -11.53
CA ASP A 358 -4.28 38.35 -11.52
C ASP A 358 -2.85 38.46 -10.94
N SER A 359 -2.57 37.72 -9.86
CA SER A 359 -1.23 37.72 -9.25
C SER A 359 -0.19 37.05 -10.14
N THR A 360 -0.58 36.09 -10.97
CA THR A 360 0.35 35.31 -11.79
C THR A 360 0.67 36.04 -13.09
N GLU A 361 -0.33 36.64 -13.75
CA GLU A 361 -0.15 37.48 -14.95
C GLU A 361 0.81 38.65 -14.72
N ASN A 362 0.66 39.33 -13.57
CA ASN A 362 1.53 40.44 -13.18
C ASN A 362 3.00 40.03 -13.02
N GLU A 363 3.29 38.79 -12.63
CA GLU A 363 4.65 38.28 -12.51
C GLU A 363 5.21 37.78 -13.86
N ILE A 364 4.37 37.21 -14.74
CA ILE A 364 4.75 36.82 -16.12
C ILE A 364 5.17 38.02 -16.94
N ALA A 365 4.39 39.10 -16.88
CA ALA A 365 4.68 40.33 -17.60
C ALA A 365 6.09 40.87 -17.28
N LYS A 366 6.54 40.70 -16.02
CA LYS A 366 7.89 41.07 -15.58
C LYS A 366 8.98 40.17 -16.18
N ILE A 367 8.74 38.87 -16.30
CA ILE A 367 9.70 37.90 -16.85
C ILE A 367 9.84 38.04 -18.36
N ASN A 368 8.72 38.20 -19.08
CA ASN A 368 8.72 38.36 -20.54
C ASN A 368 9.39 39.65 -21.00
N GLY A 369 9.30 40.73 -20.21
CA GLY A 369 10.09 41.94 -20.46
C GLY A 369 11.61 41.71 -20.42
N ASP A 370 12.08 40.74 -19.63
CA ASP A 370 13.51 40.44 -19.44
C ASP A 370 14.05 39.38 -20.42
N SER A 371 13.20 38.55 -21.04
CA SER A 371 13.63 37.58 -22.07
C SER A 371 14.17 38.24 -23.35
N THR A 372 13.66 39.44 -23.68
CA THR A 372 14.17 40.28 -24.77
C THR A 372 15.61 40.77 -24.50
N SER A 373 16.00 40.95 -23.24
CA SER A 373 17.36 41.36 -22.88
C SER A 373 18.37 40.20 -23.09
N LEU A 374 17.97 38.96 -22.85
CA LEU A 374 18.77 37.75 -23.11
C LEU A 374 19.05 37.51 -24.62
N SER A 375 18.13 37.93 -25.49
CA SER A 375 18.23 37.85 -26.96
C SER A 375 19.41 38.65 -27.55
N SER A 376 19.89 39.63 -26.80
CA SER A 376 21.00 40.50 -27.21
C SER A 376 22.38 40.03 -26.71
N ALA A 377 22.42 39.18 -25.67
CA ALA A 377 23.66 38.63 -25.09
C ALA A 377 23.99 37.20 -25.56
N LEU A 378 22.98 36.46 -26.04
CA LEU A 378 23.12 35.29 -26.91
C LEU A 378 22.40 35.65 -28.21
N THR A 379 23.07 35.60 -29.37
CA THR A 379 22.46 35.93 -30.67
C THR A 379 21.23 35.06 -30.94
N LEU A 380 20.06 35.68 -30.93
CA LEU A 380 18.79 35.04 -31.20
C LEU A 380 17.99 35.90 -32.19
N ALA A 381 17.96 35.45 -33.45
CA ALA A 381 17.09 36.05 -34.46
C ALA A 381 15.66 35.50 -34.32
N ALA A 382 14.68 36.36 -34.63
CA ALA A 382 13.25 36.18 -34.44
C ALA A 382 12.51 35.80 -35.75
N SER A 383 11.51 34.94 -35.63
CA SER A 383 10.37 34.59 -36.53
C SER A 383 10.07 33.11 -36.26
N ASP A 384 8.89 32.64 -35.82
CA ASP A 384 7.51 33.08 -35.96
C ASP A 384 6.68 32.58 -34.76
N THR A 385 6.08 33.46 -33.93
CA THR A 385 4.93 33.10 -33.06
C THR A 385 3.93 34.24 -32.81
N GLY A 386 3.97 35.34 -33.57
CA GLY A 386 2.82 36.27 -33.66
C GLY A 386 2.28 36.85 -32.36
N LEU A 387 3.14 37.42 -31.50
CA LEU A 387 2.70 38.19 -30.33
C LEU A 387 3.21 39.64 -30.43
N ASP A 388 2.30 40.60 -30.27
CA ASP A 388 2.55 42.05 -30.30
C ASP A 388 3.08 42.51 -28.93
N TYR A 389 4.27 43.10 -28.92
CA TYR A 389 5.04 43.47 -27.72
C TYR A 389 5.22 44.99 -27.59
N SER A 390 4.13 45.75 -27.63
CA SER A 390 4.18 47.20 -27.48
C SER A 390 3.50 47.69 -26.19
N SER A 391 4.15 47.44 -25.04
CA SER A 391 4.35 48.41 -23.93
C SER A 391 4.57 47.74 -22.57
N SER A 392 5.80 47.79 -22.06
CA SER A 392 6.08 48.25 -20.69
C SER A 392 7.59 48.31 -20.45
N THR A 393 8.03 49.35 -19.76
CA THR A 393 9.41 49.64 -19.38
C THR A 393 9.92 48.65 -18.32
N SER A 394 11.04 47.97 -18.60
CA SER A 394 11.68 47.02 -17.70
C SER A 394 12.54 47.70 -16.62
N THR A 395 12.46 47.19 -15.39
CA THR A 395 13.45 47.43 -14.33
C THR A 395 14.14 46.10 -14.02
N ASN A 396 15.38 45.96 -14.49
CA ASN A 396 16.20 44.74 -14.44
C ASN A 396 16.48 44.27 -13.01
N THR A 397 16.16 43.02 -12.67
CA THR A 397 16.71 42.30 -11.50
C THR A 397 16.74 40.76 -11.60
N TYR A 398 16.30 40.12 -12.69
CA TYR A 398 16.18 38.65 -12.75
C TYR A 398 17.40 37.91 -13.33
N PHE A 399 18.47 38.62 -13.67
CA PHE A 399 19.73 38.02 -14.15
C PHE A 399 20.84 38.11 -13.12
N GLY A 400 21.58 37.01 -12.95
CA GLY A 400 22.74 36.96 -12.08
C GLY A 400 23.92 37.72 -12.68
N THR A 401 24.79 38.26 -11.82
CA THR A 401 26.05 38.93 -12.22
C THR A 401 27.19 37.94 -12.54
N GLY A 402 26.86 36.65 -12.67
CA GLY A 402 27.81 35.58 -12.90
C GLY A 402 28.55 35.64 -14.23
N THR A 403 29.63 34.87 -14.34
CA THR A 403 30.53 34.90 -15.51
C THR A 403 30.14 33.85 -16.56
N SER A 404 29.55 32.72 -16.14
CA SER A 404 29.02 31.71 -17.06
C SER A 404 27.54 31.93 -17.40
N ASN A 405 27.09 31.42 -18.54
CA ASN A 405 25.67 31.48 -18.93
C ASN A 405 24.78 30.75 -17.91
N VAL A 406 25.29 29.68 -17.30
CA VAL A 406 24.61 28.93 -16.24
C VAL A 406 24.40 29.81 -15.00
N GLU A 407 25.41 30.56 -14.56
CA GLU A 407 25.28 31.45 -13.40
C GLU A 407 24.35 32.64 -13.66
N LYS A 408 24.35 33.18 -14.89
CA LYS A 408 23.47 34.29 -15.28
C LYS A 408 22.00 33.88 -15.28
N ILE A 409 21.68 32.65 -15.67
CA ILE A 409 20.28 32.18 -15.82
C ILE A 409 19.67 31.63 -14.52
N GLN A 410 20.47 31.32 -13.49
CA GLN A 410 19.97 30.75 -12.22
C GLN A 410 18.82 31.56 -11.59
N PRO A 411 18.89 32.90 -11.46
CA PRO A 411 17.80 33.66 -10.84
C PRO A 411 16.53 33.66 -11.69
N HIS A 412 16.67 33.56 -13.02
CA HIS A 412 15.54 33.40 -13.94
C HIS A 412 14.87 32.03 -13.77
N VAL A 413 15.65 30.95 -13.66
CA VAL A 413 15.12 29.60 -13.36
C VAL A 413 14.39 29.58 -12.02
N ALA A 414 14.91 30.27 -11.00
CA ALA A 414 14.25 30.41 -9.70
C ALA A 414 12.91 31.17 -9.81
N ALA A 415 12.86 32.24 -10.60
CA ALA A 415 11.63 33.01 -10.85
C ALA A 415 10.57 32.18 -11.58
N VAL A 416 10.94 31.48 -12.67
CA VAL A 416 10.04 30.58 -13.39
C VAL A 416 9.56 29.42 -12.50
N THR A 417 10.42 28.89 -11.64
CA THR A 417 10.02 27.85 -10.67
C THR A 417 8.99 28.38 -9.67
N LYS A 418 9.14 29.61 -9.17
CA LYS A 418 8.16 30.23 -8.28
C LYS A 418 6.82 30.46 -8.98
N LEU A 419 6.84 30.94 -10.21
CA LEU A 419 5.65 31.12 -11.04
C LEU A 419 4.94 29.80 -11.33
N TRP A 420 5.70 28.75 -11.63
CA TRP A 420 5.17 27.41 -11.86
C TRP A 420 4.42 26.88 -10.65
N SER A 421 4.92 27.11 -9.43
CA SER A 421 4.19 26.73 -8.21
C SER A 421 2.80 27.37 -8.14
N SER A 422 2.65 28.62 -8.59
CA SER A 422 1.34 29.28 -8.68
C SER A 422 0.44 28.62 -9.74
N ILE A 423 0.94 28.35 -10.95
CA ILE A 423 0.18 27.65 -11.99
C ILE A 423 -0.28 26.28 -11.51
N LYS A 424 0.66 25.49 -10.99
CA LYS A 424 0.38 24.16 -10.46
C LYS A 424 -0.72 24.24 -9.41
N SER A 425 -0.61 25.17 -8.46
CA SER A 425 -1.62 25.36 -7.42
C SER A 425 -2.99 25.70 -8.02
N SER A 426 -3.05 26.50 -9.09
CA SER A 426 -4.29 26.80 -9.81
C SER A 426 -4.86 25.57 -10.54
N LEU A 427 -4.03 24.77 -11.22
CA LEU A 427 -4.47 23.53 -11.89
C LEU A 427 -4.99 22.49 -10.88
N ASP A 428 -4.32 22.33 -9.74
CA ASP A 428 -4.74 21.47 -8.64
C ASP A 428 -6.06 21.99 -8.02
N LEU A 429 -6.18 23.31 -7.86
CA LEU A 429 -7.38 23.96 -7.34
C LEU A 429 -8.56 23.81 -8.30
N ILE A 430 -8.36 23.90 -9.61
CA ILE A 430 -9.40 23.64 -10.64
C ILE A 430 -9.98 22.24 -10.44
N SER A 431 -9.11 21.22 -10.43
CA SER A 431 -9.53 19.83 -10.28
C SER A 431 -10.26 19.59 -8.96
N THR A 432 -9.71 20.11 -7.86
CA THR A 432 -10.29 19.94 -6.52
C THR A 432 -11.61 20.69 -6.36
N SER A 433 -11.71 21.90 -6.92
CA SER A 433 -12.93 22.71 -6.86
C SER A 433 -14.04 22.09 -7.70
N ALA A 434 -13.74 21.59 -8.90
CA ALA A 434 -14.71 20.89 -9.73
C ALA A 434 -15.26 19.63 -9.04
N GLU A 435 -14.38 18.83 -8.41
CA GLU A 435 -14.80 17.64 -7.63
C GLU A 435 -15.64 18.00 -6.39
N SER A 436 -15.26 19.05 -5.67
CA SER A 436 -16.00 19.54 -4.49
C SER A 436 -17.39 20.05 -4.86
N TYR A 437 -17.47 20.83 -5.93
CA TYR A 437 -18.72 21.37 -6.46
C TYR A 437 -19.63 20.24 -6.96
N SER A 438 -19.11 19.35 -7.80
CA SER A 438 -19.81 18.16 -8.29
C SER A 438 -20.36 17.31 -7.12
N SER A 439 -19.55 17.09 -6.08
CA SER A 439 -19.98 16.36 -4.88
C SER A 439 -21.14 17.04 -4.13
N THR A 440 -21.19 18.38 -4.12
CA THR A 440 -22.27 19.14 -3.47
C THR A 440 -23.59 19.00 -4.24
N VAL A 441 -23.53 19.11 -5.56
CA VAL A 441 -24.70 18.90 -6.43
C VAL A 441 -25.17 17.45 -6.37
N GLU A 442 -24.23 16.49 -6.37
CA GLU A 442 -24.51 15.07 -6.24
C GLU A 442 -25.23 14.74 -4.92
N ASN A 443 -24.81 15.34 -3.79
CA ASN A 443 -25.49 15.13 -2.52
C ASN A 443 -26.91 15.69 -2.52
N SER A 444 -27.13 16.84 -3.16
CA SER A 444 -28.48 17.41 -3.33
C SER A 444 -29.36 16.50 -4.20
N ALA A 445 -28.79 15.98 -5.30
CA ALA A 445 -29.46 15.07 -6.20
C ALA A 445 -29.80 13.72 -5.58
N LYS A 446 -28.92 13.18 -4.72
CA LYS A 446 -29.18 11.94 -3.95
C LYS A 446 -30.44 12.05 -3.10
N GLU A 447 -30.71 13.20 -2.52
CA GLU A 447 -31.91 13.40 -1.69
C GLU A 447 -33.15 13.73 -2.53
N ALA A 448 -32.98 14.50 -3.61
CA ALA A 448 -34.09 14.96 -4.45
C ALA A 448 -34.58 13.90 -5.46
N ILE A 449 -33.72 12.97 -5.91
CA ILE A 449 -34.01 12.00 -6.98
C ILE A 449 -34.18 10.60 -6.38
N PRO A 450 -35.41 10.06 -6.28
CA PRO A 450 -35.66 8.75 -5.64
C PRO A 450 -34.93 7.57 -6.29
N ALA A 451 -34.80 7.58 -7.63
CA ALA A 451 -34.08 6.53 -8.36
C ALA A 451 -32.60 6.50 -7.95
N LEU A 452 -31.95 7.67 -7.96
CA LEU A 452 -30.56 7.83 -7.56
C LEU A 452 -30.34 7.44 -6.09
N LYS A 453 -31.25 7.85 -5.20
CA LYS A 453 -31.23 7.47 -3.78
C LYS A 453 -31.24 5.95 -3.60
N THR A 454 -32.13 5.26 -4.31
CA THR A 454 -32.27 3.80 -4.23
C THR A 454 -31.02 3.09 -4.77
N ILE A 455 -30.40 3.62 -5.83
CA ILE A 455 -29.13 3.12 -6.36
C ILE A 455 -28.02 3.24 -5.30
N TYR A 456 -27.82 4.41 -4.72
CA TYR A 456 -26.80 4.59 -3.67
C TYR A 456 -27.06 3.74 -2.43
N GLN A 457 -28.32 3.59 -2.01
CA GLN A 457 -28.68 2.71 -0.90
C GLN A 457 -28.37 1.25 -1.21
N ARG A 458 -28.65 0.79 -2.43
CA ARG A 458 -28.32 -0.59 -2.83
C ARG A 458 -26.81 -0.80 -2.87
N ILE A 459 -26.06 0.12 -3.48
CA ILE A 459 -24.58 0.08 -3.51
C ILE A 459 -24.00 0.05 -2.10
N ALA A 460 -24.53 0.87 -1.18
CA ALA A 460 -24.06 0.90 0.20
C ALA A 460 -24.36 -0.39 0.99
N ASN A 461 -25.34 -1.18 0.55
CA ASN A 461 -25.66 -2.47 1.15
C ASN A 461 -24.82 -3.64 0.56
N GLU A 462 -24.10 -3.43 -0.53
CA GLU A 462 -23.21 -4.45 -1.10
C GLU A 462 -21.86 -4.46 -0.37
N TYR A 463 -21.56 -5.57 0.29
CA TYR A 463 -20.32 -5.74 1.04
C TYR A 463 -19.10 -5.85 0.14
N LEU A 464 -17.94 -5.48 0.68
CA LEU A 464 -16.64 -5.59 0.02
C LEU A 464 -16.10 -7.01 0.15
N THR A 465 -15.92 -7.72 -0.95
CA THR A 465 -15.28 -9.03 -0.94
C THR A 465 -13.78 -8.84 -1.05
N LEU A 466 -13.04 -9.19 0.01
CA LEU A 466 -11.60 -8.96 0.11
C LEU A 466 -10.84 -10.25 0.41
N PRO A 467 -9.62 -10.41 -0.13
CA PRO A 467 -8.71 -11.45 0.29
C PRO A 467 -8.30 -11.26 1.78
N PRO A 468 -8.21 -12.35 2.56
CA PRO A 468 -8.04 -12.26 4.01
C PRO A 468 -6.63 -11.88 4.49
N SER A 469 -5.58 -12.01 3.68
CA SER A 469 -4.17 -11.94 4.13
C SER A 469 -3.82 -10.68 4.91
N ALA A 470 -4.28 -9.51 4.47
CA ALA A 470 -4.04 -8.25 5.16
C ALA A 470 -4.76 -8.15 6.50
N THR A 471 -6.00 -8.64 6.55
CA THR A 471 -6.78 -8.76 7.79
C THR A 471 -6.09 -9.69 8.78
N ILE A 472 -5.57 -10.82 8.30
CA ILE A 472 -4.83 -11.79 9.11
C ILE A 472 -3.49 -11.22 9.59
N ALA A 473 -2.80 -10.40 8.78
CA ALA A 473 -1.62 -9.67 9.23
C ALA A 473 -1.94 -8.74 10.41
N GLY A 474 -3.12 -8.11 10.40
CA GLY A 474 -3.63 -7.31 11.53
C GLY A 474 -3.88 -8.18 12.76
N VAL A 475 -4.54 -9.33 12.58
CA VAL A 475 -4.75 -10.32 13.66
C VAL A 475 -3.44 -10.81 14.25
N TYR A 476 -2.41 -11.06 13.42
CA TYR A 476 -1.07 -11.43 13.89
C TYR A 476 -0.49 -10.32 14.78
N ALA A 477 -0.53 -9.06 14.32
CA ALA A 477 -0.04 -7.92 15.10
C ALA A 477 -0.77 -7.78 16.44
N SER A 478 -2.11 -7.89 16.43
CA SER A 478 -2.93 -7.81 17.64
C SER A 478 -2.63 -8.93 18.64
N VAL A 479 -2.50 -10.18 18.17
CA VAL A 479 -2.19 -11.34 19.03
C VAL A 479 -0.76 -11.22 19.57
N ASP A 480 0.20 -10.85 18.74
CA ASP A 480 1.59 -10.73 19.16
C ASP A 480 1.75 -9.65 20.24
N ALA A 481 1.11 -8.49 20.05
CA ALA A 481 1.15 -7.39 21.01
C ALA A 481 0.48 -7.73 22.36
N SER A 482 -0.61 -8.51 22.33
CA SER A 482 -1.39 -8.83 23.55
C SER A 482 -0.94 -10.10 24.27
N ARG A 483 -0.36 -11.07 23.55
CA ARG A 483 -0.15 -12.45 24.02
C ARG A 483 1.23 -13.00 23.71
N GLY A 484 2.01 -12.32 22.88
CA GLY A 484 3.30 -12.79 22.37
C GLY A 484 3.17 -13.70 21.14
N VAL A 485 4.21 -13.68 20.30
CA VAL A 485 4.28 -14.40 19.01
C VAL A 485 4.15 -15.93 19.13
N TRP A 486 4.41 -16.49 20.31
CA TRP A 486 4.25 -17.92 20.59
C TRP A 486 2.77 -18.33 20.73
N LYS A 487 1.83 -17.37 20.85
CA LYS A 487 0.41 -17.69 20.82
C LYS A 487 -0.08 -17.83 19.37
N ALA A 488 -0.71 -18.97 19.08
CA ALA A 488 -1.39 -19.20 17.80
C ALA A 488 -2.42 -18.10 17.46
N PRO A 489 -2.39 -17.47 16.27
CA PRO A 489 -3.34 -16.43 15.86
C PRO A 489 -4.68 -17.01 15.39
N ALA A 490 -5.22 -17.99 16.13
CA ALA A 490 -6.51 -18.64 15.89
C ALA A 490 -7.41 -18.53 17.12
N ASN A 491 -8.71 -18.78 16.91
CA ASN A 491 -9.79 -18.49 17.84
C ASN A 491 -9.84 -16.99 18.20
N VAL A 492 -9.70 -16.14 17.17
CA VAL A 492 -9.74 -14.67 17.25
C VAL A 492 -10.83 -14.18 16.31
N SER A 493 -11.72 -13.34 16.82
CA SER A 493 -12.78 -12.72 16.01
C SER A 493 -12.21 -11.61 15.14
N ILE A 494 -12.77 -11.42 13.95
CA ILE A 494 -12.35 -10.42 12.98
C ILE A 494 -13.29 -9.21 13.03
N ASN A 495 -12.73 -8.01 13.09
CA ASN A 495 -13.47 -6.76 13.07
C ASN A 495 -13.86 -6.36 11.65
N ASN A 496 -14.99 -5.65 11.50
CA ASN A 496 -15.52 -5.15 10.23
C ASN A 496 -15.76 -6.24 9.17
N VAL A 497 -16.12 -7.44 9.59
CA VAL A 497 -16.51 -8.54 8.69
C VAL A 497 -17.92 -9.02 9.04
N VAL A 498 -18.75 -9.19 8.02
CA VAL A 498 -20.15 -9.63 8.15
C VAL A 498 -20.40 -11.02 7.57
N GLY A 499 -19.50 -11.51 6.72
CA GLY A 499 -19.61 -12.83 6.12
C GLY A 499 -18.29 -13.32 5.52
N VAL A 500 -18.35 -14.50 4.94
CA VAL A 500 -17.30 -15.10 4.11
C VAL A 500 -17.90 -15.46 2.74
N THR A 501 -17.07 -15.68 1.74
CA THR A 501 -17.51 -16.10 0.41
C THR A 501 -18.09 -17.51 0.41
N GLU A 502 -17.50 -18.42 1.19
CA GLU A 502 -17.90 -19.83 1.28
C GLU A 502 -18.18 -20.26 2.73
N LEU A 503 -19.23 -21.03 2.98
CA LEU A 503 -19.57 -21.50 4.32
C LEU A 503 -19.05 -22.91 4.54
N ILE A 504 -17.87 -23.01 5.18
CA ILE A 504 -17.19 -24.30 5.36
C ILE A 504 -17.59 -24.97 6.68
N ASP A 505 -18.19 -26.14 6.61
CA ASP A 505 -18.59 -26.92 7.76
C ASP A 505 -17.41 -27.68 8.41
N HIS A 506 -17.68 -28.40 9.50
CA HIS A 506 -16.64 -29.15 10.21
C HIS A 506 -15.98 -30.23 9.34
N LYS A 507 -16.77 -30.92 8.52
CA LYS A 507 -16.35 -32.05 7.71
C LYS A 507 -15.50 -31.59 6.52
N GLU A 508 -15.91 -30.53 5.85
CA GLU A 508 -15.17 -29.89 4.75
C GLU A 508 -13.81 -29.38 5.23
N GLN A 509 -13.75 -28.76 6.41
CA GLN A 509 -12.48 -28.29 6.98
C GLN A 509 -11.47 -29.42 7.25
N GLU A 510 -11.89 -30.68 7.47
CA GLU A 510 -10.94 -31.78 7.75
C GLU A 510 -9.87 -31.88 6.66
N ASN A 511 -10.29 -31.88 5.39
CA ASN A 511 -9.41 -31.98 4.23
C ASN A 511 -8.60 -30.70 3.98
N LEU A 512 -9.09 -29.54 4.41
CA LEU A 512 -8.37 -28.26 4.31
C LEU A 512 -7.24 -28.17 5.35
N ASN A 513 -7.50 -28.72 6.54
CA ASN A 513 -6.58 -28.69 7.66
C ASN A 513 -5.48 -29.77 7.55
N VAL A 514 -5.83 -30.99 7.12
CA VAL A 514 -4.89 -32.08 6.82
C VAL A 514 -5.20 -32.61 5.43
N ASP A 515 -4.23 -32.49 4.52
CA ASP A 515 -4.31 -33.14 3.23
C ASP A 515 -3.30 -34.29 3.15
N VAL A 516 -3.77 -35.50 2.85
CA VAL A 516 -2.92 -36.69 2.83
C VAL A 516 -2.13 -36.87 1.52
N VAL A 517 -2.43 -36.10 0.48
CA VAL A 517 -1.85 -36.23 -0.86
C VAL A 517 -0.86 -35.11 -1.16
N ALA A 518 -1.35 -33.87 -1.19
CA ALA A 518 -0.59 -32.64 -1.42
C ALA A 518 0.15 -32.14 -0.17
N GLY A 519 -0.32 -32.50 1.04
CA GLY A 519 0.35 -32.23 2.31
C GLY A 519 0.31 -30.79 2.82
N LYS A 520 -0.44 -29.90 2.14
CA LYS A 520 -0.49 -28.46 2.40
C LYS A 520 -1.77 -28.05 3.12
N SER A 521 -1.62 -27.48 4.31
CA SER A 521 -2.74 -26.95 5.10
C SER A 521 -3.19 -25.57 4.61
N ILE A 522 -4.49 -25.33 4.71
CA ILE A 522 -5.14 -24.04 4.49
C ILE A 522 -5.94 -23.72 5.76
N ASN A 523 -5.75 -22.52 6.31
CA ASN A 523 -6.41 -22.09 7.54
C ASN A 523 -7.75 -21.45 7.23
N ILE A 524 -8.80 -21.90 7.93
CA ILE A 524 -10.16 -21.48 7.60
C ILE A 524 -10.64 -20.33 8.47
N ILE A 525 -11.31 -19.35 7.85
CA ILE A 525 -12.08 -18.30 8.52
C ILE A 525 -13.55 -18.73 8.54
N ARG A 526 -14.17 -18.78 9.73
CA ARG A 526 -15.54 -19.32 9.86
C ARG A 526 -16.46 -18.47 10.73
N PRO A 527 -17.75 -18.38 10.37
CA PRO A 527 -18.77 -17.84 11.24
C PRO A 527 -19.13 -18.84 12.36
N PHE A 528 -19.27 -18.34 13.58
CA PHE A 528 -19.76 -19.08 14.74
C PHE A 528 -20.91 -18.30 15.39
N THR A 529 -22.03 -18.98 15.62
CA THR A 529 -23.18 -18.41 16.33
C THR A 529 -22.75 -17.91 17.72
N GLY A 530 -23.01 -16.63 17.99
CA GLY A 530 -22.66 -15.97 19.27
C GLY A 530 -21.20 -15.55 19.43
N LYS A 531 -20.29 -15.88 18.48
CA LYS A 531 -18.88 -15.46 18.51
C LYS A 531 -18.44 -14.62 17.29
N GLY A 532 -19.30 -14.53 16.27
CA GLY A 532 -19.00 -13.83 15.03
C GLY A 532 -18.09 -14.64 14.12
N ILE A 533 -17.37 -13.95 13.23
CA ILE A 533 -16.46 -14.58 12.26
C ILE A 533 -15.07 -14.65 12.88
N MET A 534 -14.49 -15.85 12.87
CA MET A 534 -13.26 -16.16 13.59
C MET A 534 -12.22 -16.80 12.69
N VAL A 535 -10.95 -16.48 12.92
CA VAL A 535 -9.81 -17.23 12.38
C VAL A 535 -9.79 -18.60 13.08
N TRP A 536 -9.92 -19.68 12.31
CA TRP A 536 -10.11 -21.04 12.81
C TRP A 536 -9.06 -22.04 12.29
N GLY A 537 -7.82 -21.57 12.16
CA GLY A 537 -6.64 -22.38 11.83
C GLY A 537 -5.35 -21.60 12.11
N ALA A 538 -4.26 -22.30 12.44
CA ALA A 538 -2.94 -21.70 12.70
C ALA A 538 -1.78 -22.59 12.23
N ARG A 539 -1.98 -23.33 11.13
CA ARG A 539 -0.96 -24.17 10.50
C ARG A 539 -0.19 -23.39 9.44
N THR A 540 1.09 -23.73 9.28
CA THR A 540 1.87 -23.31 8.10
C THR A 540 1.46 -24.17 6.91
N LEU A 541 1.98 -23.88 5.72
CA LEU A 541 1.82 -24.77 4.56
C LEU A 541 2.49 -26.13 4.78
N ALA A 542 3.45 -26.25 5.71
CA ALA A 542 4.06 -27.50 6.13
C ALA A 542 3.19 -28.23 7.18
N GLY A 543 1.90 -28.41 6.88
CA GLY A 543 0.90 -28.92 7.81
C GLY A 543 1.16 -30.33 8.33
N ASN A 544 1.72 -31.19 7.49
CA ASN A 544 2.06 -32.58 7.85
C ASN A 544 3.44 -32.70 8.52
N ASP A 545 4.22 -31.63 8.58
CA ASP A 545 5.50 -31.61 9.28
C ASP A 545 5.26 -31.72 10.80
N ASN A 546 6.17 -32.35 11.54
CA ASN A 546 6.04 -32.51 13.00
C ASN A 546 6.72 -31.39 13.78
N GLU A 547 7.66 -30.66 13.18
CA GLU A 547 8.41 -29.56 13.78
C GLU A 547 7.78 -28.22 13.44
N TRP A 548 7.49 -27.99 12.16
CA TRP A 548 7.13 -26.68 11.60
C TRP A 548 5.65 -26.52 11.27
N ARG A 549 4.81 -27.40 11.81
CA ARG A 549 3.35 -27.42 11.59
C ARG A 549 2.66 -26.10 11.86
N TYR A 550 3.05 -25.40 12.93
CA TYR A 550 2.28 -24.27 13.48
C TYR A 550 2.93 -22.93 13.21
N VAL A 551 2.09 -21.96 12.83
CA VAL A 551 2.48 -20.57 12.59
C VAL A 551 3.20 -19.98 13.79
N SER A 552 2.66 -20.14 15.00
CA SER A 552 3.26 -19.56 16.21
C SER A 552 4.64 -20.12 16.52
N VAL A 553 4.88 -21.40 16.21
CA VAL A 553 6.19 -22.03 16.40
C VAL A 553 7.19 -21.43 15.41
N ARG A 554 6.89 -21.43 14.11
CA ARG A 554 7.82 -20.90 13.10
C ARG A 554 8.09 -19.40 13.30
N ARG A 555 7.06 -18.60 13.58
CA ARG A 555 7.21 -17.15 13.82
C ARG A 555 7.99 -16.85 15.10
N PHE A 556 7.84 -17.65 16.15
CA PHE A 556 8.69 -17.52 17.33
C PHE A 556 10.17 -17.79 17.01
N PHE A 557 10.46 -18.86 16.24
CA PHE A 557 11.84 -19.14 15.81
C PHE A 557 12.42 -18.00 14.98
N ILE A 558 11.67 -17.45 14.01
CA ILE A 558 12.10 -16.28 13.22
C ILE A 558 12.46 -15.10 14.15
N MET A 559 11.58 -14.76 15.10
CA MET A 559 11.83 -13.69 16.06
C MET A 559 13.08 -13.95 16.91
N ALA A 560 13.23 -15.17 17.43
CA ALA A 560 14.34 -15.51 18.31
C ALA A 560 15.68 -15.52 17.54
N GLU A 561 15.71 -16.13 16.35
CA GLU A 561 16.87 -16.18 15.46
C GLU A 561 17.34 -14.75 15.11
N GLU A 562 16.43 -13.88 14.68
CA GLU A 562 16.77 -12.51 14.28
C GLU A 562 17.17 -11.64 15.48
N SER A 563 16.50 -11.77 16.63
CA SER A 563 16.87 -11.06 17.87
C SER A 563 18.29 -11.45 18.32
N ILE A 564 18.57 -12.75 18.37
CA ILE A 564 19.88 -13.27 18.77
C ILE A 564 20.96 -12.82 17.80
N LYS A 565 20.70 -12.92 16.49
CA LYS A 565 21.62 -12.47 15.44
C LYS A 565 22.02 -11.01 15.65
N LYS A 566 21.05 -10.07 15.71
CA LYS A 566 21.33 -8.64 15.93
C LYS A 566 22.10 -8.38 17.23
N ALA A 567 21.74 -9.08 18.31
CA ALA A 567 22.43 -8.93 19.59
C ALA A 567 23.89 -9.45 19.53
N THR A 568 24.16 -10.48 18.73
CA THR A 568 25.51 -11.05 18.58
C THR A 568 26.43 -10.25 17.66
N GLU A 569 25.93 -9.31 16.87
CA GLU A 569 26.75 -8.49 15.95
C GLU A 569 27.84 -7.69 16.67
N GLN A 570 27.60 -7.24 17.89
CA GLN A 570 28.58 -6.51 18.69
C GLN A 570 29.84 -7.32 19.04
N PHE A 571 29.80 -8.65 18.90
CA PHE A 571 30.94 -9.54 19.16
C PHE A 571 31.75 -9.83 17.90
N VAL A 572 31.34 -9.32 16.73
CA VAL A 572 32.14 -9.42 15.51
C VAL A 572 33.41 -8.59 15.70
N PHE A 573 34.56 -9.18 15.39
CA PHE A 573 35.91 -8.63 15.61
C PHE A 573 36.38 -8.52 17.08
N GLU A 574 35.61 -9.02 18.04
CA GLU A 574 36.13 -9.25 19.40
C GLU A 574 37.16 -10.41 19.40
N PRO A 575 38.08 -10.47 20.39
CA PRO A 575 38.98 -11.60 20.54
C PRO A 575 38.22 -12.93 20.60
N ASN A 576 38.55 -13.90 19.73
CA ASN A 576 37.94 -15.22 19.70
C ASN A 576 38.52 -16.12 20.83
N ASP A 577 38.18 -15.80 22.07
CA ASP A 577 38.63 -16.50 23.27
C ASP A 577 37.46 -16.92 24.19
N GLY A 578 37.77 -17.71 25.21
CA GLY A 578 36.78 -18.23 26.15
C GLY A 578 35.97 -17.16 26.88
N ASN A 579 36.49 -15.95 27.05
CA ASN A 579 35.74 -14.87 27.70
C ASN A 579 34.60 -14.39 26.79
N THR A 580 34.87 -14.21 25.49
CA THR A 580 33.87 -13.84 24.49
C THR A 580 32.78 -14.91 24.38
N TRP A 581 33.18 -16.20 24.33
CA TRP A 581 32.23 -17.31 24.26
C TRP A 581 31.25 -17.34 25.44
N VAL A 582 31.77 -17.16 26.66
CA VAL A 582 30.94 -17.13 27.88
C VAL A 582 29.98 -15.94 27.88
N ARG A 583 30.41 -14.76 27.40
CA ARG A 583 29.54 -13.58 27.28
C ARG A 583 28.39 -13.80 26.31
N VAL A 584 28.68 -14.35 25.12
CA VAL A 584 27.67 -14.67 24.09
C VAL A 584 26.68 -15.71 24.64
N ARG A 585 27.18 -16.79 25.26
CA ARG A 585 26.33 -17.81 25.87
C ARG A 585 25.39 -17.21 26.90
N ALA A 586 25.94 -16.47 27.87
CA ALA A 586 25.15 -15.89 28.96
C ALA A 586 24.09 -14.91 28.45
N MET A 587 24.41 -14.10 27.44
CA MET A 587 23.45 -13.19 26.79
C MET A 587 22.26 -13.96 26.21
N ILE A 588 22.51 -15.03 25.45
CA ILE A 588 21.46 -15.84 24.82
C ILE A 588 20.65 -16.62 25.87
N GLU A 589 21.32 -17.21 26.87
CA GLU A 589 20.64 -17.92 27.97
C GLU A 589 19.72 -16.99 28.76
N ASN A 590 20.16 -15.75 29.03
CA ASN A 590 19.33 -14.77 29.71
C ASN A 590 18.08 -14.42 28.88
N PHE A 591 18.22 -14.22 27.58
CA PHE A 591 17.09 -13.96 26.69
C PHE A 591 16.08 -15.11 26.69
N LEU A 592 16.54 -16.34 26.47
CA LEU A 592 15.68 -17.52 26.44
C LEU A 592 15.04 -17.81 27.80
N THR A 593 15.71 -17.46 28.90
CA THR A 593 15.13 -17.50 30.25
C THR A 593 13.96 -16.53 30.38
N LEU A 594 14.05 -15.31 29.83
CA LEU A 594 12.95 -14.36 29.83
C LEU A 594 11.77 -14.87 28.99
N GLN A 595 12.04 -15.46 27.82
CA GLN A 595 11.00 -16.08 26.98
C GLN A 595 10.32 -17.27 27.67
N TRP A 596 11.10 -18.11 28.37
CA TRP A 596 10.56 -19.21 29.18
C TRP A 596 9.68 -18.70 30.32
N ARG A 597 10.12 -17.67 31.06
CA ARG A 597 9.31 -17.03 32.12
C ARG A 597 8.01 -16.42 31.59
N ALA A 598 8.03 -15.92 30.35
CA ALA A 598 6.83 -15.41 29.66
C ALA A 598 5.88 -16.53 29.17
N GLY A 599 6.28 -17.80 29.30
CA GLY A 599 5.49 -18.95 28.87
C GLY A 599 5.62 -19.30 27.39
N ALA A 600 6.62 -18.73 26.69
CA ALA A 600 6.86 -19.03 25.28
C ALA A 600 7.51 -20.40 25.04
N LEU A 601 8.32 -20.84 26.00
CA LEU A 601 9.05 -22.11 25.95
C LEU A 601 8.45 -23.12 26.94
N ALA A 602 8.27 -24.35 26.49
CA ALA A 602 7.73 -25.46 27.25
C ALA A 602 8.82 -26.15 28.07
N GLY A 603 8.59 -26.30 29.37
CA GLY A 603 9.48 -27.04 30.27
C GLY A 603 9.28 -26.63 31.71
N ALA A 604 9.34 -27.58 32.64
CA ALA A 604 9.21 -27.29 34.07
C ALA A 604 10.42 -26.51 34.63
N LYS A 605 11.56 -26.57 33.95
CA LYS A 605 12.81 -25.87 34.28
C LYS A 605 13.46 -25.33 33.00
N PRO A 606 14.31 -24.28 33.07
CA PRO A 606 14.98 -23.72 31.90
C PRO A 606 15.74 -24.77 31.07
N GLU A 607 16.40 -25.73 31.73
CA GLU A 607 17.22 -26.76 31.05
C GLU A 607 16.38 -27.79 30.29
N HIS A 608 15.07 -27.88 30.57
CA HIS A 608 14.13 -28.67 29.77
C HIS A 608 13.61 -27.88 28.56
N ALA A 609 13.65 -26.55 28.63
CA ALA A 609 13.02 -25.64 27.68
C ALA A 609 13.99 -25.16 26.59
N PHE A 610 15.27 -24.97 26.91
CA PHE A 610 16.29 -24.59 25.94
C PHE A 610 17.69 -25.02 26.36
N TYR A 611 18.63 -24.98 25.42
CA TYR A 611 20.06 -25.08 25.70
C TYR A 611 20.85 -24.12 24.81
N VAL A 612 22.00 -23.65 25.31
CA VAL A 612 22.98 -22.87 24.54
C VAL A 612 24.36 -23.48 24.77
N ARG A 613 25.03 -23.91 23.71
CA ARG A 613 26.36 -24.53 23.78
C ARG A 613 27.35 -23.73 22.95
N VAL A 614 28.52 -23.47 23.53
CA VAL A 614 29.64 -22.80 22.87
C VAL A 614 30.93 -23.13 23.62
N GLY A 615 31.93 -23.64 22.89
CA GLY A 615 33.26 -23.86 23.45
C GLY A 615 34.12 -24.83 22.64
N LEU A 616 35.43 -24.77 22.88
CA LEU A 616 36.42 -25.69 22.30
C LEU A 616 36.19 -27.12 22.83
N GLY A 617 36.08 -28.09 21.93
CA GLY A 617 35.73 -29.47 22.27
C GLY A 617 34.25 -29.69 22.59
N GLN A 618 33.41 -28.65 22.49
CA GLN A 618 31.95 -28.74 22.62
C GLN A 618 31.26 -28.49 21.28
N THR A 619 31.43 -27.29 20.71
CA THR A 619 30.85 -26.89 19.41
C THR A 619 31.92 -26.47 18.39
N MET A 620 33.16 -26.27 18.84
CA MET A 620 34.28 -25.81 18.02
C MET A 620 35.48 -26.73 18.15
N THR A 621 36.22 -26.87 17.07
CA THR A 621 37.56 -27.47 17.02
C THR A 621 38.64 -26.38 17.12
N SER A 622 39.90 -26.77 17.31
CA SER A 622 41.01 -25.81 17.26
C SER A 622 41.14 -25.14 15.89
N LEU A 623 40.74 -25.83 14.81
CA LEU A 623 40.73 -25.28 13.46
C LEU A 623 39.67 -24.17 13.32
N ASP A 624 38.47 -24.38 13.85
CA ASP A 624 37.41 -23.35 13.85
C ASP A 624 37.92 -22.06 14.51
N VAL A 625 38.60 -22.17 15.66
CA VAL A 625 39.15 -21.01 16.36
C VAL A 625 40.25 -20.32 15.56
N LEU A 626 41.16 -21.09 14.95
CA LEU A 626 42.24 -20.55 14.11
C LEU A 626 41.72 -19.85 12.84
N GLU A 627 40.60 -20.34 12.29
CA GLU A 627 39.92 -19.72 11.15
C GLU A 627 38.97 -18.58 11.56
N GLY A 628 38.93 -18.22 12.85
CA GLY A 628 38.11 -17.12 13.36
C GLY A 628 36.62 -17.43 13.46
N ARG A 629 36.22 -18.70 13.41
CA ARG A 629 34.82 -19.12 13.57
C ARG A 629 34.46 -19.27 15.04
N MET A 630 33.24 -18.85 15.38
CA MET A 630 32.62 -19.08 16.69
C MET A 630 31.27 -19.78 16.50
N ASN A 631 31.22 -21.09 16.75
CA ASN A 631 30.00 -21.89 16.54
C ASN A 631 29.18 -21.97 17.83
N VAL A 632 27.95 -21.44 17.80
CA VAL A 632 27.00 -21.49 18.92
C VAL A 632 25.83 -22.39 18.53
N GLU A 633 25.55 -23.42 19.33
CA GLU A 633 24.42 -24.33 19.13
C GLU A 633 23.29 -23.96 20.10
N ILE A 634 22.09 -23.71 19.58
CA ILE A 634 20.94 -23.25 20.35
C ILE A 634 19.75 -24.18 20.06
N GLY A 635 19.15 -24.75 21.09
CA GLY A 635 17.91 -25.50 20.98
C GLY A 635 16.82 -24.89 21.86
N MET A 636 15.58 -24.86 21.37
CA MET A 636 14.44 -24.31 22.10
C MET A 636 13.16 -25.13 21.88
N ALA A 637 12.39 -25.35 22.94
CA ALA A 637 11.14 -26.10 22.94
C ALA A 637 9.96 -25.12 22.99
N VAL A 638 9.53 -24.59 21.85
CA VAL A 638 8.42 -23.61 21.78
C VAL A 638 7.08 -24.29 22.11
N VAL A 639 6.21 -23.59 22.85
CA VAL A 639 4.87 -24.09 23.19
C VAL A 639 4.03 -24.33 21.93
N ARG A 640 3.40 -25.51 21.87
CA ARG A 640 2.48 -25.90 20.80
C ARG A 640 1.02 -25.63 21.22
N PRO A 641 0.14 -25.19 20.30
CA PRO A 641 -1.27 -25.01 20.60
C PRO A 641 -1.99 -26.35 20.77
N ALA A 642 -3.00 -26.38 21.65
CA ALA A 642 -3.96 -27.47 21.72
C ALA A 642 -5.03 -27.27 20.62
N GLU A 643 -4.90 -28.01 19.52
CA GLU A 643 -5.83 -27.92 18.37
C GLU A 643 -7.11 -28.74 18.57
N PHE A 644 -7.03 -29.87 19.27
CA PHE A 644 -8.14 -30.79 19.47
C PHE A 644 -8.44 -31.01 20.96
N ILE A 645 -9.72 -30.92 21.34
CA ILE A 645 -10.21 -31.26 22.68
C ILE A 645 -11.24 -32.39 22.52
N ILE A 646 -10.94 -33.56 23.06
CA ILE A 646 -11.79 -34.75 22.95
C ILE A 646 -12.46 -35.00 24.31
N LEU A 647 -13.76 -34.71 24.41
CA LEU A 647 -14.56 -34.98 25.59
C LEU A 647 -15.12 -36.41 25.52
N LYS A 648 -14.74 -37.26 26.47
CA LYS A 648 -15.21 -38.65 26.56
C LYS A 648 -16.23 -38.78 27.68
N PHE A 649 -17.50 -38.89 27.32
CA PHE A 649 -18.59 -39.12 28.27
C PHE A 649 -18.82 -40.62 28.44
N SER A 650 -18.97 -41.07 29.69
CA SER A 650 -19.45 -42.41 30.01
C SER A 650 -20.68 -42.32 30.90
N HIS A 651 -21.69 -43.13 30.62
CA HIS A 651 -22.82 -43.29 31.52
C HIS A 651 -22.38 -44.19 32.68
N LYS A 652 -22.12 -43.61 33.84
CA LYS A 652 -21.82 -44.36 35.06
C LYS A 652 -23.13 -44.88 35.65
N MET A 653 -23.30 -46.21 35.72
CA MET A 653 -24.44 -46.81 36.42
C MET A 653 -24.38 -46.46 37.91
N GLN A 654 -25.54 -46.30 38.54
CA GLN A 654 -25.64 -46.05 39.97
C GLN A 654 -25.01 -47.22 40.74
N GLU A 655 -23.91 -46.94 41.44
CA GLU A 655 -23.31 -47.84 42.41
C GLU A 655 -23.99 -47.53 43.75
N SER A 656 -24.88 -48.42 44.18
CA SER A 656 -25.55 -48.37 45.48
C SER A 656 -24.58 -48.58 46.64
#